data_AF-A0A2U3JV84-F1
#
_entry.id   AF-A0A2U3JV84-F1
#
_cell.length_a   1.000
_cell.length_b   1.000
_cell.length_c   1.000
_cell.angle_alpha   90.00
_cell.angle_beta   90.00
_cell.angle_gamma   90.00
#
_symmetry.space_group_name_H-M   'P 1'
#
loop_
_entity.id
_entity.type
_entity.pdbx_description
1 polymer ?
#
loop_
_entity_poly.entity_id
_entity_poly.type
_entity_poly.pdbx_seq_one_letter_code
_entity_poly.pdbx_strand_id
1 'polypeptide(L)'
;MPQHPEQPDRLAVVIPAYRPSGGLVDLVRTLSEQAAPAIVPAIIIVDDGSGPEYRDVFSRVARFPNVQLLRHAVNLGKGAALKTAINHVLCTFPSLAGIVTADADGQHHPEDIQRVAGALLERPESLILGSRSFDRDVPLRSRFGNVATRGIMHALLGQKLTDTQTGLRGIPANFLPKLLRHEATGYEFELEMLIAAHQLSIPIVEVPIRTIYEAGNKSSHFNPIVDSMKIYFVLLRFGSVSLMSGLLDSLVYILVWSRTHNALTSQVLGRLVSVCFNYSMVRSSVFYSHQRHKTVLPKYLLLVLASGTASYGGIQFLYQRLGVSPIPAKLLVETVLFFVNFAVQRLFIFKPQGSAAEDRTAPALVFSTLVAVAFAALLGVEIYGLATVDLFSQEIWYQVGIERFLRFGGAFLALAVPLLAIVPWTFATLVAALLLVLTGLSVGPQALLATGFFVVSSCALGFRLLGRSKSDSLTIHLCATLLGTGVYVFLMMLVVRLPVNYPAVWAILLTIPVVLDLGGVWRRLTYWAGRLRRLELRSGWERAAFALLVFLLAAHWLVGLKPETSADGLAMHLAAPMNIAANHALTYQPARVLWSVMPMGADWAYSIVYLLGGEYAARMLNFAMLLMGLALVYAAVRRWVSPAVGFLLAASFAATPVVQLVTGSLFVENFLAAIVLGFMTAIWLFGETGEKRFLLLAAFLGGTAVATKYGALVFVVLAIPFAIAEIGRHWKSLGPRPWAACTLALLLLAAVAVPTYAIAYHKTGNPIYPFLNRTIHSPLLNPAVEFNDARFQMPLDWSTPYRLTFQSNRAFEGQDGSFGFQYLVLAPLALLGLLVAVRRPAASAAVLALGGAVIIMLTTPNARYLYTSMALLLVPLAALLAWLKSNQRWMYRTLIFYLVAATGLNAYFLPSSSYYHKDFCLRLPFSQAEKESYKKEAAPIRDVIAWYDRHHPDSTVLLTDDSSIAGLTGEFYMDHWHQYPTQEALERASTVPNLLRLLESWKVEYFIAHKPAPGEKTRPPSLAALLMKCTVPEYESGDIYLGPATSTWPAWRRTAALRRTPRLPRVPW
;
A
#
# COMPACT_ATOMS: atom_id res chain seq x y z
N MET A 1 50.85 -12.08 -5.60
CA MET A 1 49.80 -13.03 -5.99
C MET A 1 48.92 -13.31 -4.78
N PRO A 2 47.61 -13.02 -4.81
CA PRO A 2 46.70 -13.55 -3.80
C PRO A 2 46.43 -15.03 -4.11
N GLN A 3 46.55 -15.89 -3.09
CA GLN A 3 46.25 -17.32 -3.17
C GLN A 3 44.78 -17.54 -3.57
N HIS A 4 44.53 -18.46 -4.50
CA HIS A 4 43.19 -18.97 -4.80
C HIS A 4 42.55 -19.53 -3.52
N PRO A 5 41.26 -19.28 -3.23
CA PRO A 5 40.58 -19.97 -2.14
C PRO A 5 40.53 -21.47 -2.46
N GLU A 6 40.99 -22.32 -1.54
CA GLU A 6 40.86 -23.78 -1.62
C GLU A 6 39.40 -24.15 -1.93
N GLN A 7 39.18 -24.95 -2.97
CA GLN A 7 37.86 -25.53 -3.23
C GLN A 7 37.50 -26.48 -2.07
N PRO A 8 36.27 -26.40 -1.52
CA PRO A 8 35.85 -27.33 -0.48
C PRO A 8 35.62 -28.72 -1.10
N ASP A 9 36.52 -29.66 -0.84
CA ASP A 9 36.49 -31.01 -1.45
C ASP A 9 35.77 -32.08 -0.59
N ARG A 10 34.93 -31.68 0.37
CA ARG A 10 34.35 -32.58 1.39
C ARG A 10 32.83 -32.51 1.49
N LEU A 11 32.18 -33.65 1.71
CA LEU A 11 30.71 -33.80 1.80
C LEU A 11 30.30 -34.66 3.01
N ALA A 12 29.15 -34.37 3.63
CA ALA A 12 28.57 -35.27 4.63
C ALA A 12 27.46 -36.15 4.04
N VAL A 13 27.34 -37.39 4.48
CA VAL A 13 26.20 -38.26 4.13
C VAL A 13 25.14 -38.18 5.22
N VAL A 14 23.87 -38.00 4.85
CA VAL A 14 22.75 -37.84 5.78
C VAL A 14 21.71 -38.94 5.54
N ILE A 15 21.38 -39.70 6.59
CA ILE A 15 20.43 -40.81 6.52
C ILE A 15 19.32 -40.64 7.57
N PRO A 16 18.12 -40.16 7.19
CA PRO A 16 16.95 -40.17 8.07
C PRO A 16 16.40 -41.60 8.19
N ALA A 17 16.18 -42.08 9.42
CA ALA A 17 15.74 -43.44 9.68
C ALA A 17 14.54 -43.47 10.65
N TYR A 18 13.48 -44.17 10.25
CA TYR A 18 12.35 -44.49 11.12
C TYR A 18 12.02 -45.97 11.01
N ARG A 19 12.15 -46.71 12.12
CA ARG A 19 11.97 -48.17 12.18
C ARG A 19 12.74 -48.93 11.08
N PRO A 20 14.06 -48.69 10.93
CA PRO A 20 14.85 -49.28 9.85
C PRO A 20 15.00 -50.81 10.01
N SER A 21 15.18 -51.51 8.89
CA SER A 21 15.55 -52.93 8.88
C SER A 21 17.05 -53.11 9.17
N GLY A 22 17.52 -54.36 9.22
CA GLY A 22 18.94 -54.68 9.33
C GLY A 22 19.82 -54.09 8.21
N GLY A 23 19.23 -53.76 7.05
CA GLY A 23 19.93 -53.19 5.90
C GLY A 23 20.61 -51.85 6.16
N LEU A 24 20.14 -51.07 7.15
CA LEU A 24 20.81 -49.83 7.57
C LEU A 24 22.23 -50.11 8.10
N VAL A 25 22.43 -51.21 8.84
CA VAL A 25 23.74 -51.56 9.41
C VAL A 25 24.73 -51.88 8.30
N ASP A 26 24.29 -52.65 7.30
CA ASP A 26 25.13 -53.02 6.16
C ASP A 26 25.46 -51.83 5.26
N LEU A 27 24.49 -50.94 5.01
CA LEU A 27 24.71 -49.70 4.27
C LEU A 27 25.75 -48.81 4.97
N VAL A 28 25.60 -48.59 6.28
CA VAL A 28 26.51 -47.73 7.04
C VAL A 28 27.90 -48.35 7.16
N ARG A 29 28.00 -49.67 7.38
CA ARG A 29 29.28 -50.38 7.36
C ARG A 29 30.00 -50.14 6.03
N THR A 30 29.29 -50.37 4.92
CA THR A 30 29.88 -50.26 3.58
C THR A 30 30.31 -48.83 3.29
N LEU A 31 29.49 -47.83 3.64
CA LEU A 31 29.86 -46.42 3.49
C LEU A 31 31.05 -46.03 4.38
N SER A 32 31.13 -46.55 5.60
CA SER A 32 32.22 -46.27 6.54
C SER A 32 33.54 -46.92 6.10
N GLU A 33 33.50 -48.12 5.51
CA GLU A 33 34.67 -48.86 5.01
C GLU A 33 35.16 -48.35 3.63
N GLN A 34 34.25 -47.95 2.74
CA GLN A 34 34.56 -47.55 1.37
C GLN A 34 34.74 -46.05 1.16
N ALA A 35 34.19 -45.20 2.03
CA ALA A 35 34.38 -43.75 1.91
C ALA A 35 35.78 -43.38 2.41
N ALA A 36 36.60 -42.82 1.51
CA ALA A 36 37.86 -42.20 1.93
C ALA A 36 37.56 -41.12 2.99
N PRO A 37 38.16 -41.17 4.20
CA PRO A 37 37.93 -40.19 5.26
C PRO A 37 38.21 -38.74 4.83
N ALA A 38 38.99 -38.56 3.76
CA ALA A 38 39.29 -37.28 3.16
C ALA A 38 38.09 -36.63 2.43
N ILE A 39 37.13 -37.42 1.91
CA ILE A 39 35.99 -36.96 1.10
C ILE A 39 34.70 -36.91 1.94
N VAL A 40 34.47 -37.91 2.79
CA VAL A 40 33.29 -37.99 3.66
C VAL A 40 33.69 -37.91 5.14
N PRO A 41 33.86 -36.70 5.71
CA PRO A 41 34.27 -36.55 7.10
C PRO A 41 33.20 -36.98 8.10
N ALA A 42 31.93 -37.12 7.70
CA ALA A 42 30.84 -37.54 8.58
C ALA A 42 29.68 -38.24 7.85
N ILE A 43 29.17 -39.30 8.50
CA ILE A 43 27.91 -39.97 8.18
C ILE A 43 26.93 -39.65 9.32
N ILE A 44 25.92 -38.84 9.05
CA ILE A 44 24.95 -38.38 10.04
C ILE A 44 23.68 -39.18 9.89
N ILE A 45 23.27 -39.81 10.99
CA ILE A 45 22.10 -40.68 11.03
C ILE A 45 21.12 -40.08 12.02
N VAL A 46 19.87 -39.92 11.59
CA VAL A 46 18.81 -39.35 12.43
C VAL A 46 17.77 -40.41 12.71
N ASP A 47 17.71 -40.90 13.95
CA ASP A 47 16.62 -41.74 14.44
C ASP A 47 15.40 -40.85 14.71
N ASP A 48 14.40 -40.91 13.82
CA ASP A 48 13.15 -40.14 13.91
C ASP A 48 12.15 -40.81 14.87
N GLY A 49 12.60 -41.12 16.10
CA GLY A 49 11.75 -41.66 17.16
C GLY A 49 11.27 -43.10 16.94
N SER A 50 12.14 -44.01 16.49
CA SER A 50 11.79 -45.41 16.15
C SER A 50 11.33 -46.25 17.35
N GLY A 51 11.70 -45.86 18.57
CA GLY A 51 11.31 -46.52 19.82
C GLY A 51 12.37 -47.48 20.41
N PRO A 52 12.13 -48.05 21.59
CA PRO A 52 13.12 -48.88 22.32
C PRO A 52 13.59 -50.11 21.54
N GLU A 53 12.71 -50.74 20.76
CA GLU A 53 12.96 -51.97 19.99
C GLU A 53 14.07 -51.82 18.93
N TYR A 54 14.32 -50.60 18.44
CA TYR A 54 15.31 -50.33 17.39
C TYR A 54 16.65 -49.81 17.95
N ARG A 55 16.80 -49.72 19.28
CA ARG A 55 18.02 -49.18 19.93
C ARG A 55 19.27 -49.99 19.58
N ASP A 56 19.16 -51.30 19.42
CA ASP A 56 20.29 -52.17 19.09
C ASP A 56 20.80 -51.94 17.67
N VAL A 57 19.91 -51.63 16.72
CA VAL A 57 20.29 -51.28 15.35
C VAL A 57 21.11 -49.99 15.36
N PHE A 58 20.59 -48.95 16.02
CA PHE A 58 21.28 -47.66 16.09
C PHE A 58 22.57 -47.69 16.94
N SER A 59 22.64 -48.54 17.96
CA SER A 59 23.87 -48.70 18.78
C SER A 59 24.99 -49.38 18.00
N ARG A 60 24.68 -50.36 17.16
CA ARG A 60 25.64 -51.00 16.24
C ARG A 60 26.15 -50.01 15.21
N VAL A 61 25.24 -49.24 14.62
CA VAL A 61 25.54 -48.22 13.61
C VAL A 61 26.46 -47.13 14.17
N ALA A 62 26.24 -46.68 15.41
CA ALA A 62 27.06 -45.65 16.05
C ALA A 62 28.50 -46.10 16.39
N ARG A 63 28.83 -47.40 16.29
CA ARG A 63 30.19 -47.92 16.53
C ARG A 63 31.12 -47.78 15.32
N PHE A 64 30.57 -47.54 14.13
CA PHE A 64 31.39 -47.37 12.94
C PHE A 64 32.09 -46.01 12.94
N PRO A 65 33.33 -45.92 12.40
CA PRO A 65 34.07 -44.67 12.36
C PRO A 65 33.34 -43.62 11.51
N ASN A 66 33.49 -42.35 11.90
CA ASN A 66 32.89 -41.17 11.25
C ASN A 66 31.35 -41.13 11.28
N VAL A 67 30.68 -41.98 12.07
CA VAL A 67 29.21 -41.95 12.23
C VAL A 67 28.80 -41.06 13.40
N GLN A 68 27.81 -40.18 13.17
CA GLN A 68 27.18 -39.36 14.21
C GLN A 68 25.68 -39.65 14.26
N LEU A 69 25.20 -40.12 15.42
CA LEU A 69 23.80 -40.46 15.63
C LEU A 69 23.06 -39.33 16.36
N LEU A 70 22.04 -38.77 15.71
CA LEU A 70 21.07 -37.83 16.28
C LEU A 70 19.76 -38.58 16.55
N ARG A 71 19.03 -38.21 17.61
CA ARG A 71 17.77 -38.89 17.99
C ARG A 71 16.66 -37.89 18.28
N HIS A 72 15.48 -38.16 17.74
CA HIS A 72 14.23 -37.54 18.16
C HIS A 72 13.53 -38.36 19.25
N ALA A 73 12.83 -37.69 20.16
CA ALA A 73 12.06 -38.36 21.21
C ALA A 73 10.81 -39.08 20.68
N VAL A 74 10.22 -38.55 19.59
CA VAL A 74 9.04 -39.08 18.90
C VAL A 74 9.22 -38.92 17.39
N ASN A 75 8.40 -39.59 16.58
CA ASN A 75 8.42 -39.39 15.12
C ASN A 75 7.94 -37.98 14.75
N LEU A 76 8.81 -37.22 14.07
CA LEU A 76 8.53 -35.86 13.59
C LEU A 76 8.38 -35.77 12.07
N GLY A 77 8.68 -36.85 11.34
CA GLY A 77 8.59 -36.96 9.89
C GLY A 77 9.94 -36.82 9.19
N LYS A 78 10.04 -37.40 7.98
CA LYS A 78 11.27 -37.45 7.17
C LYS A 78 11.89 -36.05 6.94
N GLY A 79 11.06 -35.05 6.61
CA GLY A 79 11.51 -33.67 6.44
C GLY A 79 12.05 -33.04 7.72
N ALA A 80 11.46 -33.33 8.87
CA ALA A 80 11.99 -32.88 10.17
C ALA A 80 13.35 -33.53 10.48
N ALA A 81 13.49 -34.84 10.24
CA ALA A 81 14.76 -35.55 10.40
C ALA A 81 15.87 -34.98 9.50
N LEU A 82 15.55 -34.69 8.23
CA LEU A 82 16.47 -34.02 7.30
C LEU A 82 16.88 -32.63 7.80
N LYS A 83 15.95 -31.82 8.31
CA LYS A 83 16.28 -30.49 8.87
C LYS A 83 17.17 -30.58 10.10
N THR A 84 16.93 -31.54 10.98
CA THR A 84 17.80 -31.79 12.15
C THR A 84 19.23 -32.08 11.70
N ALA A 85 19.41 -32.96 10.71
CA ALA A 85 20.73 -33.24 10.14
C ALA A 85 21.34 -32.01 9.46
N ILE A 86 20.59 -31.27 8.65
CA ILE A 86 21.07 -30.06 7.97
C ILE A 86 21.58 -29.03 8.99
N ASN A 87 20.81 -28.78 10.06
CA ASN A 87 21.20 -27.85 11.11
C ASN A 87 22.49 -28.31 11.82
N HIS A 88 22.59 -29.60 12.12
CA HIS A 88 23.78 -30.19 12.74
C HIS A 88 25.02 -30.06 11.84
N VAL A 89 24.88 -30.32 10.54
CA VAL A 89 25.95 -30.15 9.55
C VAL A 89 26.44 -28.71 9.50
N LEU A 90 25.52 -27.74 9.39
CA LEU A 90 25.87 -26.32 9.31
C LEU A 90 26.61 -25.81 10.56
N CYS A 91 26.29 -26.35 11.74
CA CYS A 91 26.93 -25.98 12.99
C CYS A 91 28.29 -26.67 13.20
N THR A 92 28.44 -27.92 12.75
CA THR A 92 29.61 -28.76 13.07
C THR A 92 30.65 -28.76 11.96
N PHE A 93 30.23 -28.59 10.70
CA PHE A 93 31.07 -28.71 9.51
C PHE A 93 30.83 -27.56 8.51
N PRO A 94 31.18 -26.30 8.86
CA PRO A 94 30.85 -25.13 8.04
C PRO A 94 31.62 -25.06 6.71
N SER A 95 32.67 -25.86 6.53
CA SER A 95 33.55 -25.87 5.35
C SER A 95 33.20 -26.95 4.31
N LEU A 96 32.11 -27.69 4.46
CA LEU A 96 31.69 -28.70 3.48
C LEU A 96 31.16 -28.05 2.20
N ALA A 97 31.34 -28.73 1.07
CA ALA A 97 30.68 -28.37 -0.20
C ALA A 97 29.17 -28.65 -0.19
N GLY A 98 28.69 -29.53 0.69
CA GLY A 98 27.29 -29.90 0.77
C GLY A 98 27.04 -31.21 1.52
N ILE A 99 25.84 -31.76 1.33
CA ILE A 99 25.42 -33.05 1.90
C ILE A 99 24.86 -33.97 0.81
N VAL A 100 24.95 -35.28 1.02
CA VAL A 100 24.25 -36.29 0.20
C VAL A 100 23.25 -37.02 1.09
N THR A 101 21.96 -36.95 0.74
CA THR A 101 20.90 -37.69 1.46
C THR A 101 20.78 -39.11 0.92
N ALA A 102 20.51 -40.08 1.78
CA ALA A 102 20.17 -41.46 1.38
C ALA A 102 19.09 -42.04 2.31
N ASP A 103 18.23 -42.90 1.77
CA ASP A 103 17.19 -43.58 2.55
C ASP A 103 17.74 -44.76 3.37
N ALA A 104 17.14 -44.99 4.54
CA ALA A 104 17.56 -46.01 5.51
C ALA A 104 17.10 -47.44 5.18
N ASP A 105 16.37 -47.64 4.09
CA ASP A 105 15.76 -48.92 3.70
C ASP A 105 16.64 -49.77 2.78
N GLY A 106 17.86 -49.31 2.48
CA GLY A 106 18.83 -50.05 1.66
C GLY A 106 18.56 -49.96 0.15
N GLN A 107 17.61 -49.13 -0.30
CA GLN A 107 17.30 -48.99 -1.73
C GLN A 107 18.41 -48.29 -2.55
N HIS A 108 19.32 -47.58 -1.87
CA HIS A 108 20.42 -46.85 -2.51
C HIS A 108 21.73 -47.62 -2.39
N HIS A 109 22.29 -48.04 -3.52
CA HIS A 109 23.59 -48.71 -3.54
C HIS A 109 24.70 -47.72 -3.09
N PRO A 110 25.70 -48.13 -2.28
CA PRO A 110 26.81 -47.27 -1.88
C PRO A 110 27.52 -46.59 -3.07
N GLU A 111 27.71 -47.31 -4.18
CA GLU A 111 28.27 -46.76 -5.42
C GLU A 111 27.43 -45.62 -6.04
N ASP A 112 26.10 -45.67 -5.89
CA ASP A 112 25.20 -44.62 -6.40
C ASP A 112 25.26 -43.37 -5.51
N ILE A 113 25.39 -43.56 -4.19
CA ILE A 113 25.65 -42.47 -3.24
C ILE A 113 26.99 -41.79 -3.57
N GLN A 114 28.03 -42.56 -3.86
CA GLN A 114 29.34 -42.03 -4.28
C GLN A 114 29.24 -41.29 -5.63
N ARG A 115 28.45 -41.78 -6.59
CA ARG A 115 28.26 -41.09 -7.88
C ARG A 115 27.58 -39.73 -7.72
N VAL A 116 26.55 -39.65 -6.86
CA VAL A 116 25.88 -38.38 -6.54
C VAL A 116 26.81 -37.44 -5.76
N ALA A 117 27.62 -37.97 -4.85
CA ALA A 117 28.65 -37.21 -4.14
C ALA A 117 29.69 -36.61 -5.11
N GLY A 118 30.23 -37.41 -6.04
CA GLY A 118 31.18 -36.94 -7.05
C GLY A 118 30.58 -35.85 -7.94
N ALA A 119 29.35 -36.03 -8.41
CA ALA A 119 28.66 -35.02 -9.21
C ALA A 119 28.41 -33.71 -8.45
N LEU A 120 28.18 -33.76 -7.13
CA LEU A 120 28.04 -32.57 -6.31
C LEU A 120 29.39 -31.85 -6.11
N LEU A 121 30.50 -32.58 -5.98
CA LEU A 121 31.84 -31.99 -5.93
C LEU A 121 32.23 -31.34 -7.26
N GLU A 122 31.89 -31.95 -8.40
CA GLU A 122 32.10 -31.36 -9.72
C GLU A 122 31.23 -30.12 -9.94
N ARG A 123 30.04 -30.07 -9.31
CA ARG A 123 29.06 -28.98 -9.45
C ARG A 123 28.55 -28.50 -8.08
N PRO A 124 29.40 -27.81 -7.28
CA PRO A 124 29.11 -27.47 -5.89
C PRO A 124 27.98 -26.44 -5.70
N GLU A 125 27.46 -25.89 -6.80
CA GLU A 125 26.35 -24.93 -6.81
C GLU A 125 25.04 -25.55 -7.33
N SER A 126 25.01 -26.85 -7.64
CA SER A 126 23.85 -27.55 -8.24
C SER A 126 23.21 -28.55 -7.29
N LEU A 127 21.88 -28.67 -7.33
CA LEU A 127 21.14 -29.76 -6.69
C LEU A 127 21.24 -31.01 -7.59
N ILE A 128 21.86 -32.06 -7.08
CA ILE A 128 22.02 -33.33 -7.79
C ILE A 128 20.91 -34.29 -7.37
N LEU A 129 20.19 -34.89 -8.32
CA LEU A 129 19.16 -35.89 -8.07
C LEU A 129 19.61 -37.24 -8.60
N GLY A 130 19.60 -38.28 -7.76
CA GLY A 130 19.77 -39.66 -8.19
C GLY A 130 18.49 -40.14 -8.86
N SER A 131 18.45 -40.18 -10.19
CA SER A 131 17.25 -40.56 -10.95
C SER A 131 17.29 -42.03 -11.39
N ARG A 132 16.21 -42.78 -11.13
CA ARG A 132 16.08 -44.18 -11.54
C ARG A 132 15.75 -44.27 -13.03
N SER A 133 16.40 -45.17 -13.76
CA SER A 133 16.02 -45.50 -15.14
C SER A 133 14.75 -46.36 -15.13
N PHE A 134 13.64 -45.80 -15.61
CA PHE A 134 12.36 -46.50 -15.71
C PHE A 134 12.30 -47.37 -16.98
N ASP A 135 13.18 -48.38 -17.07
CA ASP A 135 13.13 -49.35 -18.16
C ASP A 135 12.55 -50.71 -17.71
N ARG A 136 11.50 -51.10 -18.44
CA ARG A 136 10.83 -52.39 -18.63
C ARG A 136 10.19 -53.22 -17.50
N ASP A 137 10.34 -52.98 -16.19
CA ASP A 137 9.63 -53.82 -15.18
C ASP A 137 9.00 -53.05 -13.99
N VAL A 138 8.17 -52.03 -14.28
CA VAL A 138 7.47 -51.24 -13.23
C VAL A 138 5.97 -51.59 -13.15
N PRO A 139 5.41 -51.89 -11.96
CA PRO A 139 3.97 -52.13 -11.79
C PRO A 139 3.11 -50.97 -12.30
N LEU A 140 2.03 -51.28 -13.03
CA LEU A 140 1.13 -50.31 -13.68
C LEU A 140 0.62 -49.18 -12.75
N ARG A 141 0.47 -49.45 -11.44
CA ARG A 141 0.05 -48.45 -10.44
C ARG A 141 1.09 -47.35 -10.17
N SER A 142 2.39 -47.64 -10.20
CA SER A 142 3.44 -46.63 -10.00
C SER A 142 3.74 -45.80 -11.26
N ARG A 143 3.48 -46.34 -12.46
CA ARG A 143 3.63 -45.60 -13.72
C ARG A 143 2.67 -44.40 -13.81
N PHE A 144 1.43 -44.54 -13.35
CA PHE A 144 0.42 -43.47 -13.49
C PHE A 144 0.69 -42.27 -12.57
N GLY A 145 1.09 -42.52 -11.32
CA GLY A 145 1.46 -41.47 -10.37
C GLY A 145 2.69 -40.69 -10.81
N ASN A 146 3.68 -41.36 -11.40
CA ASN A 146 4.91 -40.72 -11.86
C ASN A 146 4.68 -39.90 -13.15
N VAL A 147 3.83 -40.36 -14.08
CA VAL A 147 3.47 -39.61 -15.30
C VAL A 147 2.68 -38.34 -14.96
N ALA A 148 1.72 -38.40 -14.03
CA ALA A 148 0.96 -37.23 -13.60
C ALA A 148 1.84 -36.21 -12.84
N THR A 149 2.72 -36.69 -11.97
CA THR A 149 3.65 -35.83 -11.21
C THR A 149 4.67 -35.18 -12.14
N ARG A 150 5.20 -35.91 -13.14
CA ARG A 150 6.08 -35.35 -14.19
C ARG A 150 5.41 -34.25 -14.99
N GLY A 151 4.14 -34.42 -15.39
CA GLY A 151 3.39 -33.40 -16.12
C GLY A 151 3.17 -32.12 -15.30
N ILE A 152 2.79 -32.27 -14.04
CA ILE A 152 2.60 -31.14 -13.12
C ILE A 152 3.94 -30.44 -12.82
N MET A 153 5.00 -31.19 -12.59
CA MET A 153 6.32 -30.64 -12.29
C MET A 153 6.97 -29.99 -13.52
N HIS A 154 6.70 -30.51 -14.71
CA HIS A 154 7.11 -29.84 -15.96
C HIS A 154 6.39 -28.50 -16.14
N ALA A 155 5.09 -28.44 -15.84
CA ALA A 155 4.31 -27.20 -15.89
C ALA A 155 4.71 -26.17 -14.81
N LEU A 156 5.16 -26.64 -13.64
CA LEU A 156 5.54 -25.78 -12.51
C LEU A 156 7.01 -25.32 -12.53
N LEU A 157 7.94 -26.18 -12.99
CA LEU A 157 9.40 -25.92 -12.94
C LEU A 157 10.01 -25.64 -14.32
N GLY A 158 9.27 -25.82 -15.42
CA GLY A 158 9.78 -25.60 -16.78
C GLY A 158 10.90 -26.55 -17.23
N GLN A 159 11.25 -27.54 -16.41
CA GLN A 159 12.30 -28.53 -16.68
C GLN A 159 11.69 -29.95 -16.71
N LYS A 160 12.22 -30.82 -17.57
CA LYS A 160 11.81 -32.23 -17.64
C LYS A 160 12.66 -33.02 -16.64
N LEU A 161 12.12 -33.25 -15.43
CA LEU A 161 12.73 -34.14 -14.44
C LEU A 161 12.19 -35.56 -14.62
N THR A 162 13.08 -36.54 -14.58
CA THR A 162 12.75 -37.96 -14.77
C THR A 162 12.32 -38.63 -13.46
N ASP A 163 12.88 -38.25 -12.30
CA ASP A 163 12.43 -38.77 -11.00
C ASP A 163 12.39 -37.69 -9.92
N THR A 164 11.19 -37.15 -9.65
CA THR A 164 10.99 -36.09 -8.66
C THR A 164 10.86 -36.61 -7.22
N GLN A 165 10.76 -37.94 -7.03
CA GLN A 165 10.50 -38.58 -5.74
C GLN A 165 11.69 -39.42 -5.25
N THR A 166 12.89 -39.17 -5.79
CA THR A 166 14.11 -39.78 -5.27
C THR A 166 14.50 -39.18 -3.92
N GLY A 167 14.83 -40.05 -2.95
CA GLY A 167 15.42 -39.67 -1.66
C GLY A 167 16.95 -39.50 -1.71
N LEU A 168 17.59 -39.94 -2.80
CA LEU A 168 19.03 -39.80 -3.01
C LEU A 168 19.35 -38.47 -3.71
N ARG A 169 19.89 -37.51 -2.95
CA ARG A 169 20.11 -36.14 -3.44
C ARG A 169 21.42 -35.56 -2.93
N GLY A 170 22.18 -34.93 -3.82
CA GLY A 170 23.33 -34.09 -3.47
C GLY A 170 22.88 -32.63 -3.34
N ILE A 171 22.92 -32.09 -2.12
CA ILE A 171 22.43 -30.75 -1.79
C ILE A 171 23.64 -29.83 -1.51
N PRO A 172 23.81 -28.74 -2.26
CA PRO A 172 24.96 -27.85 -2.10
C PRO A 172 24.88 -27.01 -0.82
N ALA A 173 26.03 -26.69 -0.23
CA ALA A 173 26.12 -26.00 1.07
C ALA A 173 25.41 -24.64 1.08
N ASN A 174 25.45 -23.91 -0.04
CA ASN A 174 24.77 -22.63 -0.21
C ASN A 174 23.21 -22.73 -0.13
N PHE A 175 22.66 -23.94 -0.25
CA PHE A 175 21.22 -24.21 -0.26
C PHE A 175 20.71 -24.65 1.11
N LEU A 176 21.56 -25.27 1.92
CA LEU A 176 21.22 -25.82 3.24
C LEU A 176 20.54 -24.81 4.19
N PRO A 177 21.03 -23.57 4.38
CA PRO A 177 20.38 -22.61 5.29
C PRO A 177 18.99 -22.15 4.81
N LYS A 178 18.73 -22.25 3.51
CA LYS A 178 17.45 -21.87 2.90
C LYS A 178 16.40 -22.95 3.13
N LEU A 179 16.80 -24.22 3.06
CA LEU A 179 15.94 -25.38 3.33
C LEU A 179 15.42 -25.42 4.77
N LEU A 180 16.20 -24.94 5.74
CA LEU A 180 15.76 -24.86 7.15
C LEU A 180 14.57 -23.92 7.39
N ARG A 181 14.24 -23.02 6.45
CA ARG A 181 13.13 -22.05 6.59
C ARG A 181 11.77 -22.58 6.14
N HIS A 182 11.73 -23.78 5.56
CA HIS A 182 10.48 -24.38 5.07
C HIS A 182 9.67 -25.01 6.22
N GLU A 183 8.34 -25.05 6.10
CA GLU A 183 7.45 -25.59 7.15
C GLU A 183 7.25 -27.11 7.02
N ALA A 184 7.32 -27.68 5.81
CA ALA A 184 7.12 -29.12 5.55
C ALA A 184 7.97 -30.04 6.44
N THR A 185 7.33 -30.99 7.13
CA THR A 185 7.99 -31.94 8.05
C THR A 185 7.94 -33.39 7.57
N GLY A 186 7.06 -33.74 6.63
CA GLY A 186 6.92 -35.08 6.06
C GLY A 186 7.65 -35.27 4.73
N TYR A 187 7.15 -36.19 3.89
CA TYR A 187 7.70 -36.50 2.56
C TYR A 187 7.56 -35.33 1.57
N GLU A 188 6.62 -34.42 1.82
CA GLU A 188 6.41 -33.21 1.02
C GLU A 188 7.61 -32.24 1.05
N PHE A 189 8.51 -32.35 2.05
CA PHE A 189 9.74 -31.56 2.12
C PHE A 189 10.65 -31.75 0.89
N GLU A 190 10.70 -32.96 0.35
CA GLU A 190 11.46 -33.26 -0.86
C GLU A 190 10.90 -32.56 -2.11
N LEU A 191 9.57 -32.43 -2.20
CA LEU A 191 8.94 -31.69 -3.28
C LEU A 191 9.18 -30.18 -3.12
N GLU A 192 9.05 -29.66 -1.89
CA GLU A 192 9.35 -28.26 -1.59
C GLU A 192 10.80 -27.90 -1.88
N MET A 193 11.75 -28.82 -1.64
CA MET A 193 13.17 -28.63 -1.99
C MET A 193 13.36 -28.41 -3.49
N LEU A 194 12.66 -29.16 -4.36
CA LEU A 194 12.75 -28.96 -5.82
C LEU A 194 12.16 -27.61 -6.24
N ILE A 195 11.04 -27.22 -5.63
CA ILE A 195 10.41 -25.91 -5.86
C ILE A 195 11.34 -24.79 -5.38
N ALA A 196 11.96 -24.94 -4.22
CA ALA A 196 12.90 -23.97 -3.66
C ALA A 196 14.16 -23.84 -4.52
N ALA A 197 14.71 -24.95 -5.02
CA ALA A 197 15.85 -24.94 -5.93
C ALA A 197 15.53 -24.12 -7.19
N HIS A 198 14.36 -24.36 -7.80
CA HIS A 198 13.91 -23.59 -8.95
C HIS A 198 13.68 -22.09 -8.64
N GLN A 199 13.02 -21.77 -7.52
CA GLN A 199 12.78 -20.38 -7.11
C GLN A 199 14.08 -19.59 -6.85
N LEU A 200 15.13 -20.29 -6.44
CA LEU A 200 16.44 -19.74 -6.12
C LEU A 200 17.44 -19.88 -7.28
N SER A 201 16.97 -20.37 -8.44
CA SER A 201 17.79 -20.60 -9.64
C SER A 201 19.00 -21.50 -9.40
N ILE A 202 18.87 -22.45 -8.47
CA ILE A 202 19.86 -23.51 -8.24
C ILE A 202 19.67 -24.54 -9.36
N PRO A 203 20.68 -24.80 -10.20
CA PRO A 203 20.59 -25.79 -11.27
C PRO A 203 20.28 -27.17 -10.71
N ILE A 204 19.36 -27.89 -11.36
CA ILE A 204 19.02 -29.28 -11.00
C ILE A 204 19.66 -30.20 -12.05
N VAL A 205 20.43 -31.19 -11.60
CA VAL A 205 21.13 -32.14 -12.45
C VAL A 205 20.74 -33.56 -12.05
N GLU A 206 20.34 -34.39 -13.01
CA GLU A 206 20.00 -35.79 -12.75
C GLU A 206 21.19 -36.70 -13.04
N VAL A 207 21.50 -37.59 -12.09
CA VAL A 207 22.50 -38.65 -12.21
C VAL A 207 21.78 -39.99 -12.20
N PRO A 208 22.00 -40.87 -13.19
CA PRO A 208 21.33 -42.17 -13.22
C PRO A 208 21.80 -43.07 -12.05
N ILE A 209 20.84 -43.71 -11.38
CA ILE A 209 21.06 -44.66 -10.27
C ILE A 209 20.35 -46.01 -10.53
N ARG A 210 20.81 -47.07 -9.87
CA ARG A 210 20.23 -48.42 -10.02
C ARG A 210 18.88 -48.50 -9.31
N THR A 211 17.99 -49.36 -9.81
CA THR A 211 16.70 -49.64 -9.16
C THR A 211 16.80 -51.00 -8.47
N ILE A 212 16.93 -51.01 -7.13
CA ILE A 212 16.94 -52.24 -6.34
C ILE A 212 15.52 -52.52 -5.84
N TYR A 213 14.91 -53.59 -6.34
CA TYR A 213 13.64 -54.11 -5.83
C TYR A 213 13.92 -55.36 -4.97
N GLU A 214 13.89 -55.22 -3.65
CA GLU A 214 13.86 -56.40 -2.78
C GLU A 214 12.44 -57.00 -2.75
N ALA A 215 12.32 -58.28 -3.11
CA ALA A 215 11.07 -59.03 -3.04
C ALA A 215 10.68 -59.28 -1.58
N GLY A 216 9.93 -58.36 -0.97
CA GLY A 216 9.30 -58.58 0.33
C GLY A 216 9.12 -57.36 1.25
N ASN A 217 9.63 -56.18 0.90
CA ASN A 217 9.57 -55.05 1.83
C ASN A 217 8.21 -54.31 1.76
N LYS A 218 7.33 -54.59 2.74
CA LYS A 218 5.98 -53.99 2.90
C LYS A 218 5.98 -52.54 3.41
N SER A 219 7.09 -51.82 3.37
CA SER A 219 7.27 -50.53 4.06
C SER A 219 7.27 -49.27 3.16
N SER A 220 6.66 -49.31 1.97
CA SER A 220 6.38 -48.11 1.17
C SER A 220 4.93 -47.62 1.40
N HIS A 221 4.72 -46.81 2.44
CA HIS A 221 3.41 -46.22 2.79
C HIS A 221 3.01 -44.98 1.96
N PHE A 222 3.30 -44.94 0.66
CA PHE A 222 2.94 -43.80 -0.19
C PHE A 222 1.96 -44.18 -1.31
N ASN A 223 0.76 -43.58 -1.33
CA ASN A 223 -0.27 -43.84 -2.35
C ASN A 223 -0.95 -42.55 -2.87
N PRO A 224 -0.33 -41.84 -3.83
CA PRO A 224 -0.73 -40.49 -4.26
C PRO A 224 -2.06 -40.41 -5.04
N ILE A 225 -2.51 -41.51 -5.65
CA ILE A 225 -3.79 -41.56 -6.41
C ILE A 225 -4.98 -41.78 -5.47
N VAL A 226 -4.83 -42.64 -4.47
CA VAL A 226 -5.90 -42.96 -3.51
C VAL A 226 -6.25 -41.73 -2.66
N ASP A 227 -5.27 -40.92 -2.29
CA ASP A 227 -5.51 -39.71 -1.48
C ASP A 227 -6.08 -38.54 -2.30
N SER A 228 -5.85 -38.50 -3.62
CA SER A 228 -6.50 -37.54 -4.53
C SER A 228 -7.93 -37.97 -4.92
N MET A 229 -8.21 -39.27 -5.07
CA MET A 229 -9.54 -39.79 -5.44
C MET A 229 -10.56 -39.81 -4.29
N LYS A 230 -10.13 -39.80 -3.02
CA LYS A 230 -11.02 -39.76 -1.85
C LYS A 230 -11.96 -38.54 -1.83
N ILE A 231 -11.53 -37.40 -2.39
CA ILE A 231 -12.32 -36.16 -2.44
C ILE A 231 -13.45 -36.27 -3.48
N TYR A 232 -13.17 -36.82 -4.67
CA TYR A 232 -14.15 -36.99 -5.74
C TYR A 232 -15.19 -38.08 -5.42
N PHE A 233 -14.79 -39.16 -4.74
CA PHE A 233 -15.69 -40.26 -4.39
C PHE A 233 -16.72 -39.90 -3.31
N VAL A 234 -16.42 -38.90 -2.46
CA VAL A 234 -17.39 -38.37 -1.47
C VAL A 234 -18.44 -37.49 -2.15
N LEU A 235 -18.03 -36.68 -3.14
CA LEU A 235 -18.95 -35.84 -3.91
C LEU A 235 -19.92 -36.67 -4.76
N LEU A 236 -19.42 -37.73 -5.41
CA LEU A 236 -20.25 -38.68 -6.17
C LEU A 236 -21.27 -39.40 -5.28
N ARG A 237 -20.87 -39.92 -4.12
CA ARG A 237 -21.80 -40.56 -3.17
C ARG A 237 -22.87 -39.60 -2.66
N PHE A 238 -22.49 -38.36 -2.35
CA PHE A 238 -23.45 -37.32 -1.95
C PHE A 238 -24.42 -36.98 -3.08
N GLY A 239 -23.92 -36.87 -4.31
CA GLY A 239 -24.74 -36.66 -5.52
C GLY A 239 -25.77 -37.76 -5.71
N SER A 240 -25.37 -39.03 -5.62
CA SER A 240 -26.28 -40.17 -5.77
C SER A 240 -27.35 -40.22 -4.67
N VAL A 241 -27.00 -39.94 -3.41
CA VAL A 241 -27.96 -39.90 -2.29
C VAL A 241 -28.96 -38.75 -2.45
N SER A 242 -28.49 -37.58 -2.90
CA SER A 242 -29.35 -36.41 -3.13
C SER A 242 -30.32 -36.62 -4.28
N LEU A 243 -29.86 -37.23 -5.38
CA LEU A 243 -30.72 -37.60 -6.52
C LEU A 243 -31.80 -38.60 -6.09
N MET A 244 -31.42 -39.63 -5.34
CA MET A 244 -32.36 -40.66 -4.86
C MET A 244 -33.37 -40.11 -3.85
N SER A 245 -32.96 -39.16 -3.00
CA SER A 245 -33.85 -38.38 -2.13
C SER A 245 -34.87 -37.56 -2.94
N GLY A 246 -34.46 -36.95 -4.06
CA GLY A 246 -35.36 -36.23 -4.96
C GLY A 246 -36.37 -37.13 -5.68
N LEU A 247 -35.93 -38.31 -6.15
CA LEU A 247 -36.83 -39.32 -6.74
C LEU A 247 -37.84 -39.86 -5.73
N LEU A 248 -37.40 -40.11 -4.50
CA LEU A 248 -38.26 -40.58 -3.41
C LEU A 248 -39.31 -39.55 -3.02
N ASP A 249 -38.92 -38.26 -2.91
CA ASP A 249 -39.84 -37.14 -2.68
C ASP A 249 -40.95 -37.12 -3.75
N SER A 250 -40.54 -37.24 -5.03
CA SER A 250 -41.45 -37.21 -6.18
C SER A 250 -42.38 -38.42 -6.23
N LEU A 251 -41.87 -39.62 -5.92
CA LEU A 251 -42.67 -40.86 -5.90
C LEU A 251 -43.74 -40.84 -4.79
N VAL A 252 -43.35 -40.44 -3.57
CA VAL A 252 -44.28 -40.34 -2.44
C VAL A 252 -45.34 -39.27 -2.72
N TYR A 253 -44.94 -38.14 -3.31
CA TYR A 253 -45.88 -37.11 -3.75
C TYR A 253 -46.94 -37.68 -4.70
N ILE A 254 -46.54 -38.41 -5.74
CA ILE A 254 -47.46 -38.99 -6.74
C ILE A 254 -48.44 -40.00 -6.10
N LEU A 255 -47.94 -40.88 -5.22
CA LEU A 255 -48.76 -41.92 -4.57
C LEU A 255 -49.76 -41.36 -3.54
N VAL A 256 -49.38 -40.29 -2.83
CA VAL A 256 -50.27 -39.63 -1.86
C VAL A 256 -51.28 -38.76 -2.60
N TRP A 257 -50.85 -38.09 -3.67
CA TRP A 257 -51.74 -37.29 -4.52
C TRP A 257 -52.81 -38.16 -5.17
N SER A 258 -52.43 -39.31 -5.73
CA SER A 258 -53.35 -40.22 -6.40
C SER A 258 -54.45 -40.79 -5.48
N ARG A 259 -54.24 -40.74 -4.15
CA ARG A 259 -55.24 -41.20 -3.16
C ARG A 259 -55.98 -40.06 -2.48
N THR A 260 -55.30 -38.96 -2.17
CA THR A 260 -55.86 -37.89 -1.33
C THR A 260 -56.31 -36.66 -2.12
N HIS A 261 -55.84 -36.50 -3.37
CA HIS A 261 -56.07 -35.32 -4.23
C HIS A 261 -55.75 -33.97 -3.56
N ASN A 262 -54.95 -33.98 -2.49
CA ASN A 262 -54.57 -32.79 -1.74
C ASN A 262 -53.05 -32.55 -1.89
N ALA A 263 -52.71 -31.40 -2.47
CA ALA A 263 -51.33 -31.07 -2.87
C ALA A 263 -50.45 -30.83 -1.65
N LEU A 264 -51.02 -30.22 -0.60
CA LEU A 264 -50.28 -29.86 0.60
C LEU A 264 -49.92 -31.11 1.39
N THR A 265 -50.88 -32.02 1.61
CA THR A 265 -50.62 -33.29 2.31
C THR A 265 -49.60 -34.14 1.55
N SER A 266 -49.71 -34.20 0.22
CA SER A 266 -48.76 -34.93 -0.63
C SER A 266 -47.35 -34.35 -0.58
N GLN A 267 -47.22 -33.02 -0.59
CA GLN A 267 -45.92 -32.32 -0.52
C GLN A 267 -45.25 -32.47 0.85
N VAL A 268 -46.03 -32.35 1.93
CA VAL A 268 -45.51 -32.47 3.30
C VAL A 268 -45.06 -33.91 3.57
N LEU A 269 -45.87 -34.91 3.19
CA LEU A 269 -45.49 -36.32 3.38
C LEU A 269 -44.26 -36.71 2.55
N GLY A 270 -44.19 -36.27 1.28
CA GLY A 270 -43.03 -36.50 0.42
C GLY A 270 -41.75 -35.93 1.04
N ARG A 271 -41.81 -34.68 1.52
CA ARG A 271 -40.65 -34.02 2.11
C ARG A 271 -40.20 -34.63 3.42
N LEU A 272 -41.13 -35.02 4.29
CA LEU A 272 -40.79 -35.70 5.55
C LEU A 272 -40.06 -37.02 5.28
N VAL A 273 -40.56 -37.85 4.36
CA VAL A 273 -39.95 -39.13 4.01
C VAL A 273 -38.58 -38.91 3.36
N SER A 274 -38.47 -37.96 2.44
CA SER A 274 -37.22 -37.64 1.74
C SER A 274 -36.13 -37.10 2.67
N VAL A 275 -36.49 -36.22 3.62
CA VAL A 275 -35.55 -35.65 4.62
C VAL A 275 -35.04 -36.73 5.56
N CYS A 276 -35.91 -37.63 6.03
CA CYS A 276 -35.52 -38.76 6.88
C CYS A 276 -34.54 -39.70 6.17
N PHE A 277 -34.82 -40.04 4.90
CA PHE A 277 -33.95 -40.85 4.08
C PHE A 277 -32.59 -40.18 3.84
N ASN A 278 -32.60 -38.91 3.42
CA ASN A 278 -31.40 -38.15 3.11
C ASN A 278 -30.49 -38.00 4.34
N TYR A 279 -31.06 -37.62 5.49
CA TYR A 279 -30.33 -37.53 6.76
C TYR A 279 -29.65 -38.86 7.11
N SER A 280 -30.39 -39.97 7.03
CA SER A 280 -29.87 -41.30 7.36
C SER A 280 -28.73 -41.71 6.43
N MET A 281 -28.93 -41.58 5.12
CA MET A 281 -27.97 -42.01 4.10
C MET A 281 -26.72 -41.14 4.03
N VAL A 282 -26.87 -39.82 4.16
CA VAL A 282 -25.72 -38.91 4.20
C VAL A 282 -24.86 -39.18 5.42
N ARG A 283 -25.49 -39.42 6.57
CA ARG A 283 -24.78 -39.74 7.81
C ARG A 283 -24.08 -41.09 7.75
N SER A 284 -24.76 -42.15 7.31
CA SER A 284 -24.27 -43.53 7.38
C SER A 284 -23.38 -43.92 6.20
N SER A 285 -23.65 -43.39 5.00
CA SER A 285 -23.08 -43.89 3.74
C SER A 285 -22.18 -42.87 3.01
N VAL A 286 -22.41 -41.57 3.22
CA VAL A 286 -21.58 -40.51 2.60
C VAL A 286 -20.46 -40.08 3.54
N PHE A 287 -20.79 -39.67 4.77
CA PHE A 287 -19.83 -39.11 5.72
C PHE A 287 -19.45 -40.05 6.88
N TYR A 288 -20.06 -41.23 6.98
CA TYR A 288 -19.77 -42.25 8.03
C TYR A 288 -19.68 -41.66 9.44
N SER A 289 -20.62 -40.80 9.82
CA SER A 289 -20.56 -40.06 11.09
C SER A 289 -21.22 -40.82 12.24
N HIS A 290 -20.43 -41.16 13.26
CA HIS A 290 -20.87 -41.81 14.50
C HIS A 290 -21.34 -40.83 15.60
N GLN A 291 -21.47 -39.53 15.27
CA GLN A 291 -21.91 -38.51 16.24
C GLN A 291 -23.35 -38.76 16.72
N ARG A 292 -23.65 -38.37 17.97
CA ARG A 292 -24.97 -38.56 18.60
C ARG A 292 -26.06 -37.78 17.86
N HIS A 293 -27.20 -38.42 17.59
CA HIS A 293 -28.32 -37.83 16.85
C HIS A 293 -28.81 -36.50 17.45
N LYS A 294 -28.85 -36.37 18.78
CA LYS A 294 -29.29 -35.15 19.48
C LYS A 294 -28.48 -33.90 19.10
N THR A 295 -27.23 -34.05 18.66
CA THR A 295 -26.34 -32.93 18.29
C THR A 295 -26.41 -32.59 16.81
N VAL A 296 -26.64 -33.59 15.97
CA VAL A 296 -26.51 -33.48 14.51
C VAL A 296 -27.85 -33.19 13.85
N LEU A 297 -28.93 -33.82 14.33
CA LEU A 297 -30.27 -33.70 13.76
C LEU A 297 -30.81 -32.25 13.78
N PRO A 298 -30.69 -31.46 14.88
CA PRO A 298 -31.15 -30.06 14.87
C PRO A 298 -30.41 -29.18 13.85
N LYS A 299 -29.10 -29.38 13.69
CA LYS A 299 -28.29 -28.64 12.71
C LYS A 299 -28.67 -28.99 11.27
N TYR A 300 -28.95 -30.28 11.03
CA TYR A 300 -29.40 -30.74 9.74
C TYR A 300 -30.80 -30.21 9.39
N LEU A 301 -31.75 -30.25 10.33
CA LEU A 301 -33.09 -29.69 10.13
C LEU A 301 -33.05 -28.16 9.88
N LEU A 302 -32.19 -27.44 10.60
CA LEU A 302 -31.97 -26.01 10.36
C LEU A 302 -31.42 -25.74 8.95
N LEU A 303 -30.50 -26.57 8.47
CA LEU A 303 -29.99 -26.47 7.10
C LEU A 303 -31.08 -26.72 6.07
N VAL A 304 -31.93 -27.73 6.28
CA VAL A 304 -33.06 -28.03 5.38
C VAL A 304 -34.01 -26.83 5.30
N LEU A 305 -34.35 -26.24 6.45
CA LEU A 305 -35.21 -25.05 6.51
C LEU A 305 -34.55 -23.85 5.80
N ALA A 306 -33.29 -23.54 6.12
CA ALA A 306 -32.57 -22.41 5.55
C ALA A 306 -32.36 -22.56 4.04
N SER A 307 -31.96 -23.76 3.59
CA SER A 307 -31.79 -24.07 2.16
C SER A 307 -33.12 -24.05 1.41
N GLY A 308 -34.21 -24.50 2.03
CA GLY A 308 -35.55 -24.42 1.44
C GLY A 308 -36.01 -22.98 1.23
N THR A 309 -35.84 -22.12 2.25
CA THR A 309 -36.15 -20.68 2.15
C THR A 309 -35.27 -19.98 1.12
N ALA A 310 -33.97 -20.29 1.08
CA ALA A 310 -33.04 -19.75 0.09
C ALA A 310 -33.38 -20.21 -1.34
N SER A 311 -33.81 -21.46 -1.52
CA SER A 311 -34.25 -21.98 -2.82
C SER A 311 -35.49 -21.22 -3.32
N TYR A 312 -36.51 -21.09 -2.47
CA TYR A 312 -37.72 -20.33 -2.81
C TYR A 312 -37.42 -18.87 -3.14
N GLY A 313 -36.62 -18.19 -2.32
CA GLY A 313 -36.23 -16.80 -2.55
C GLY A 313 -35.42 -16.61 -3.83
N GLY A 314 -34.47 -17.52 -4.11
CA GLY A 314 -33.66 -17.50 -5.33
C GLY A 314 -34.50 -17.70 -6.59
N ILE A 315 -35.45 -18.64 -6.56
CA ILE A 315 -36.37 -18.88 -7.68
C ILE A 315 -37.26 -17.65 -7.91
N GLN A 316 -37.85 -17.08 -6.86
CA GLN A 316 -38.68 -15.87 -6.98
C GLN A 316 -37.88 -14.69 -7.52
N PHE A 317 -36.63 -14.52 -7.08
CA PHE A 317 -35.76 -13.47 -7.57
C PHE A 317 -35.45 -13.62 -9.07
N LEU A 318 -35.00 -14.81 -9.50
CA LEU A 318 -34.69 -15.06 -10.91
C LEU A 318 -35.94 -14.95 -11.81
N TYR A 319 -37.10 -15.41 -11.33
CA TYR A 319 -38.35 -15.34 -12.07
C TYR A 319 -38.89 -13.92 -12.17
N GLN A 320 -39.03 -13.21 -11.05
CA GLN A 320 -39.68 -11.89 -11.02
C GLN A 320 -38.77 -10.76 -11.47
N ARG A 321 -37.45 -10.83 -11.20
CA ARG A 321 -36.52 -9.71 -11.49
C ARG A 321 -35.72 -9.90 -12.77
N LEU A 322 -35.44 -11.15 -13.15
CA LEU A 322 -34.59 -11.46 -14.31
C LEU A 322 -35.35 -12.15 -15.44
N GLY A 323 -36.67 -12.36 -15.29
CA GLY A 323 -37.52 -12.94 -16.34
C GLY A 323 -37.18 -14.38 -16.70
N VAL A 324 -36.38 -15.07 -15.88
CA VAL A 324 -35.99 -16.46 -16.11
C VAL A 324 -37.19 -17.35 -15.85
N SER A 325 -37.56 -18.22 -16.79
CA SER A 325 -38.69 -19.12 -16.58
C SER A 325 -38.48 -20.00 -15.33
N PRO A 326 -39.55 -20.39 -14.61
CA PRO A 326 -39.43 -21.03 -13.29
C PRO A 326 -38.59 -22.33 -13.28
N ILE A 327 -38.58 -23.07 -14.39
CA ILE A 327 -37.86 -24.36 -14.50
C ILE A 327 -36.33 -24.15 -14.56
N PRO A 328 -35.77 -23.35 -15.49
CA PRO A 328 -34.36 -22.96 -15.48
C PRO A 328 -33.93 -22.26 -14.19
N ALA A 329 -34.77 -21.36 -13.64
CA ALA A 329 -34.48 -20.67 -12.38
C ALA A 329 -34.31 -21.67 -11.22
N LYS A 330 -35.20 -22.66 -11.13
CA LYS A 330 -35.11 -23.75 -10.16
C LYS A 330 -33.85 -24.59 -10.35
N LEU A 331 -33.55 -25.02 -11.58
CA LEU A 331 -32.36 -25.83 -11.85
C LEU A 331 -31.05 -25.10 -11.47
N LEU A 332 -30.96 -23.80 -11.76
CA LEU A 332 -29.78 -22.98 -11.48
C LEU A 332 -29.60 -22.78 -9.96
N VAL A 333 -30.67 -22.42 -9.26
CA VAL A 333 -30.66 -22.21 -7.80
C VAL A 333 -30.37 -23.51 -7.06
N GLU A 334 -31.02 -24.61 -7.42
CA GLU A 334 -30.80 -25.92 -6.79
C GLU A 334 -29.39 -26.47 -7.06
N THR A 335 -28.81 -26.20 -8.24
CA THR A 335 -27.41 -26.59 -8.55
C THR A 335 -26.42 -25.85 -7.64
N VAL A 336 -26.62 -24.55 -7.42
CA VAL A 336 -25.78 -23.76 -6.51
C VAL A 336 -25.96 -24.23 -5.07
N LEU A 337 -27.21 -24.43 -4.64
CA LEU A 337 -27.53 -24.89 -3.28
C LEU A 337 -27.03 -26.31 -3.02
N PHE A 338 -26.97 -27.18 -4.03
CA PHE A 338 -26.38 -28.52 -3.89
C PHE A 338 -24.93 -28.47 -3.39
N PHE A 339 -24.09 -27.61 -3.98
CA PHE A 339 -22.69 -27.46 -3.55
C PHE A 339 -22.56 -26.80 -2.17
N VAL A 340 -23.41 -25.82 -1.87
CA VAL A 340 -23.46 -25.18 -0.55
C VAL A 340 -23.88 -26.18 0.52
N ASN A 341 -24.93 -26.96 0.28
CA ASN A 341 -25.42 -27.98 1.19
C ASN A 341 -24.38 -29.08 1.42
N PHE A 342 -23.68 -29.53 0.38
CA PHE A 342 -22.55 -30.44 0.53
C PHE A 342 -21.45 -29.87 1.44
N ALA A 343 -21.06 -28.61 1.22
CA ALA A 343 -20.01 -27.96 2.00
C ALA A 343 -20.42 -27.79 3.47
N VAL A 344 -21.64 -27.33 3.75
CA VAL A 344 -22.14 -27.18 5.12
C VAL A 344 -22.28 -28.54 5.81
N GLN A 345 -22.83 -29.54 5.12
CA GLN A 345 -22.99 -30.87 5.70
C GLN A 345 -21.65 -31.53 6.01
N ARG A 346 -20.63 -31.38 5.15
CA ARG A 346 -19.29 -31.93 5.36
C ARG A 346 -18.48 -31.17 6.42
N LEU A 347 -18.52 -29.85 6.40
CA LEU A 347 -17.65 -29.00 7.23
C LEU A 347 -18.24 -28.73 8.62
N PHE A 348 -19.57 -28.67 8.73
CA PHE A 348 -20.25 -28.18 9.92
C PHE A 348 -21.10 -29.25 10.62
N ILE A 349 -21.79 -30.10 9.87
CA ILE A 349 -22.76 -31.07 10.41
C ILE A 349 -22.10 -32.44 10.68
N PHE A 350 -21.38 -33.00 9.70
CA PHE A 350 -20.79 -34.35 9.75
C PHE A 350 -19.26 -34.31 9.64
N LYS A 351 -18.59 -33.84 10.70
CA LYS A 351 -17.11 -33.75 10.76
C LYS A 351 -16.46 -35.16 10.70
N PRO A 352 -15.44 -35.40 9.85
CA PRO A 352 -14.68 -36.65 9.86
C PRO A 352 -13.83 -36.76 11.13
N GLN A 353 -13.93 -37.88 11.85
CA GLN A 353 -12.99 -38.22 12.93
C GLN A 353 -11.79 -38.95 12.31
N GLY A 354 -10.70 -38.24 12.04
CA GLY A 354 -9.53 -38.87 11.43
C GLY A 354 -8.61 -37.93 10.66
N SER A 355 -8.29 -36.78 11.24
CA SER A 355 -7.01 -36.10 11.03
C SER A 355 -6.84 -35.26 12.29
N ALA A 356 -5.77 -35.53 13.04
CA ALA A 356 -5.38 -34.71 14.17
C ALA A 356 -5.59 -33.24 13.78
N ALA A 357 -6.29 -32.52 14.65
CA ALA A 357 -6.17 -31.09 14.66
C ALA A 357 -4.67 -30.80 14.71
N GLU A 358 -4.11 -30.32 13.61
CA GLU A 358 -3.12 -29.26 13.75
C GLU A 358 -3.80 -28.24 14.63
N ASP A 359 -3.24 -28.06 15.83
CA ASP A 359 -3.67 -27.17 16.90
C ASP A 359 -3.96 -25.77 16.36
N ARG A 360 -5.15 -25.58 15.82
CA ARG A 360 -5.77 -24.26 15.79
C ARG A 360 -6.29 -24.06 17.18
N THR A 361 -5.50 -23.35 17.97
CA THR A 361 -5.91 -22.87 19.28
C THR A 361 -7.34 -22.31 19.17
N ALA A 362 -8.27 -22.75 20.03
CA ALA A 362 -9.65 -22.25 20.06
C ALA A 362 -9.76 -20.69 19.92
N PRO A 363 -8.82 -19.89 20.48
CA PRO A 363 -8.71 -18.46 20.21
C PRO A 363 -8.68 -18.04 18.73
N ALA A 364 -7.95 -18.74 17.86
CA ALA A 364 -7.80 -18.36 16.45
C ALA A 364 -9.12 -18.49 15.66
N LEU A 365 -9.93 -19.51 15.98
CA LEU A 365 -11.24 -19.72 15.33
C LEU A 365 -12.28 -18.70 15.83
N VAL A 366 -12.30 -18.41 17.12
CA VAL A 366 -13.19 -17.39 17.71
C VAL A 366 -12.88 -16.03 17.12
N PHE A 367 -11.60 -15.64 17.09
CA PHE A 367 -11.20 -14.35 16.54
C PHE A 367 -11.47 -14.25 15.03
N SER A 368 -11.21 -15.32 14.27
CA SER A 368 -11.57 -15.39 12.85
C SER A 368 -13.06 -15.14 12.59
N THR A 369 -13.90 -15.72 13.45
CA THR A 369 -15.36 -15.57 13.37
C THR A 369 -15.75 -14.14 13.74
N LEU A 370 -15.10 -13.55 14.74
CA LEU A 370 -15.30 -12.15 15.11
C LEU A 370 -14.93 -11.19 13.97
N VAL A 371 -13.81 -11.42 13.28
CA VAL A 371 -13.43 -10.65 12.07
C VAL A 371 -14.47 -10.82 10.97
N ALA A 372 -14.99 -12.03 10.77
CA ALA A 372 -16.02 -12.30 9.76
C ALA A 372 -17.33 -11.58 10.05
N VAL A 373 -17.79 -11.63 11.30
CA VAL A 373 -19.01 -10.95 11.76
C VAL A 373 -18.84 -9.43 11.66
N ALA A 374 -17.71 -8.90 12.11
CA ALA A 374 -17.40 -7.48 11.99
C ALA A 374 -17.36 -7.04 10.52
N PHE A 375 -16.71 -7.80 9.64
CA PHE A 375 -16.69 -7.51 8.20
C PHE A 375 -18.09 -7.53 7.61
N ALA A 376 -18.91 -8.54 7.90
CA ALA A 376 -20.28 -8.62 7.39
C ALA A 376 -21.16 -7.46 7.86
N ALA A 377 -21.04 -7.06 9.14
CA ALA A 377 -21.77 -5.92 9.69
C ALA A 377 -21.35 -4.60 9.04
N LEU A 378 -20.04 -4.34 8.94
CA LEU A 378 -19.50 -3.12 8.32
C LEU A 378 -19.81 -3.05 6.82
N LEU A 379 -19.73 -4.18 6.11
CA LEU A 379 -20.14 -4.29 4.71
C LEU A 379 -21.64 -4.02 4.56
N GLY A 380 -22.47 -4.48 5.51
CA GLY A 380 -23.90 -4.16 5.55
C GLY A 380 -24.15 -2.66 5.70
N VAL A 381 -23.38 -1.96 6.54
CA VAL A 381 -23.44 -0.50 6.70
C VAL A 381 -22.99 0.21 5.41
N GLU A 382 -21.94 -0.27 4.76
CA GLU A 382 -21.46 0.29 3.49
C GLU A 382 -22.50 0.10 2.36
N ILE A 383 -23.09 -1.09 2.23
CA ILE A 383 -24.17 -1.36 1.27
C ILE A 383 -25.39 -0.49 1.57
N TYR A 384 -25.76 -0.32 2.85
CA TYR A 384 -26.83 0.58 3.25
C TYR A 384 -26.53 2.02 2.84
N GLY A 385 -25.30 2.50 3.06
CA GLY A 385 -24.87 3.84 2.64
C GLY A 385 -24.95 4.01 1.13
N LEU A 386 -24.47 3.05 0.35
CA LEU A 386 -24.56 3.06 -1.12
C LEU A 386 -26.00 3.01 -1.64
N ALA A 387 -26.92 2.38 -0.90
CA ALA A 387 -28.32 2.24 -1.31
C ALA A 387 -29.21 3.41 -0.87
N THR A 388 -28.84 4.12 0.19
CA THR A 388 -29.67 5.20 0.79
C THR A 388 -29.15 6.59 0.52
N VAL A 389 -27.84 6.74 0.40
CA VAL A 389 -27.23 8.01 -0.03
C VAL A 389 -27.20 7.98 -1.54
N ASP A 390 -27.81 8.99 -2.15
CA ASP A 390 -27.93 9.14 -3.59
C ASP A 390 -26.60 9.60 -4.21
N LEU A 391 -25.52 8.85 -3.95
CA LEU A 391 -24.16 9.20 -4.33
C LEU A 391 -23.98 9.33 -5.84
N PHE A 392 -24.71 8.51 -6.60
CA PHE A 392 -24.62 8.44 -8.06
C PHE A 392 -25.46 9.50 -8.78
N SER A 393 -26.36 10.22 -8.09
CA SER A 393 -27.07 11.36 -8.69
C SER A 393 -26.26 12.65 -8.68
N GLN A 394 -25.18 12.71 -7.89
CA GLN A 394 -24.25 13.83 -7.90
C GLN A 394 -23.55 13.93 -9.27
N GLU A 395 -23.41 15.14 -9.77
CA GLU A 395 -22.65 15.41 -10.99
C GLU A 395 -21.14 15.43 -10.72
N ILE A 396 -20.54 14.25 -10.54
CA ILE A 396 -19.08 14.11 -10.40
C ILE A 396 -18.37 14.03 -11.75
N TRP A 397 -19.06 13.61 -12.82
CA TRP A 397 -18.52 13.49 -14.17
C TRP A 397 -19.27 14.38 -15.15
N TYR A 398 -18.54 15.08 -16.02
CA TYR A 398 -19.12 15.47 -17.30
C TYR A 398 -19.20 14.24 -18.22
N GLN A 399 -20.20 14.20 -19.11
CA GLN A 399 -20.35 13.13 -20.10
C GLN A 399 -19.06 12.94 -20.94
N VAL A 400 -18.44 14.05 -21.34
CA VAL A 400 -17.16 14.02 -22.06
C VAL A 400 -16.02 13.48 -21.18
N GLY A 401 -16.05 13.77 -19.87
CA GLY A 401 -15.04 13.32 -18.91
C GLY A 401 -15.05 11.80 -18.75
N ILE A 402 -16.23 11.19 -18.60
CA ILE A 402 -16.37 9.73 -18.50
C ILE A 402 -15.98 9.04 -19.81
N GLU A 403 -16.33 9.61 -20.97
CA GLU A 403 -15.87 9.10 -22.27
C GLU A 403 -14.35 9.10 -22.38
N ARG A 404 -13.68 10.19 -21.98
CA ARG A 404 -12.22 10.28 -21.99
C ARG A 404 -11.59 9.28 -21.03
N PHE A 405 -12.16 9.08 -19.84
CA PHE A 405 -11.69 8.09 -18.88
C PHE A 405 -11.82 6.66 -19.43
N LEU A 406 -12.94 6.32 -20.07
CA LEU A 406 -13.15 5.02 -20.70
C LEU A 406 -12.20 4.80 -21.89
N ARG A 407 -11.96 5.81 -22.73
CA ARG A 407 -10.98 5.74 -23.82
C ARG A 407 -9.56 5.55 -23.29
N PHE A 408 -9.19 6.26 -22.22
CA PHE A 408 -7.92 6.05 -21.53
C PHE A 408 -7.79 4.63 -20.98
N GLY A 409 -8.83 4.11 -20.32
CA GLY A 409 -8.89 2.72 -19.84
C GLY A 409 -8.74 1.70 -20.96
N GLY A 410 -9.47 1.88 -22.07
CA GLY A 410 -9.35 1.03 -23.25
C GLY A 410 -7.95 1.05 -23.86
N ALA A 411 -7.37 2.23 -24.05
CA ALA A 411 -6.02 2.39 -24.59
C ALA A 411 -4.95 1.80 -23.66
N PHE A 412 -5.09 2.02 -22.34
CA PHE A 412 -4.19 1.45 -21.35
C PHE A 412 -4.25 -0.09 -21.37
N LEU A 413 -5.45 -0.69 -21.38
CA LEU A 413 -5.61 -2.14 -21.42
C LEU A 413 -5.08 -2.73 -22.73
N ALA A 414 -5.35 -2.07 -23.87
CA ALA A 414 -4.86 -2.49 -25.18
C ALA A 414 -3.32 -2.53 -25.24
N LEU A 415 -2.63 -1.64 -24.52
CA LEU A 415 -1.17 -1.64 -24.40
C LEU A 415 -0.67 -2.61 -23.32
N ALA A 416 -1.29 -2.60 -22.14
CA ALA A 416 -0.79 -3.30 -20.97
C ALA A 416 -0.97 -4.82 -21.06
N VAL A 417 -2.11 -5.29 -21.57
CA VAL A 417 -2.41 -6.73 -21.68
C VAL A 417 -1.37 -7.48 -22.53
N PRO A 418 -1.07 -7.07 -23.79
CA PRO A 418 -0.08 -7.77 -24.59
C PRO A 418 1.33 -7.65 -24.00
N LEU A 419 1.73 -6.47 -23.49
CA LEU A 419 3.05 -6.30 -22.89
C LEU A 419 3.25 -7.17 -21.64
N LEU A 420 2.24 -7.27 -20.78
CA LEU A 420 2.29 -8.11 -19.58
C LEU A 420 2.14 -9.60 -19.89
N ALA A 421 1.53 -9.97 -21.01
CA ALA A 421 1.45 -11.35 -21.47
C ALA A 421 2.78 -11.83 -22.05
N ILE A 422 3.41 -11.03 -22.91
CA ILE A 422 4.58 -11.43 -23.73
C ILE A 422 5.90 -11.08 -23.04
N VAL A 423 6.05 -9.86 -22.52
CA VAL A 423 7.31 -9.31 -21.98
C VAL A 423 7.12 -8.55 -20.66
N PRO A 424 6.55 -9.18 -19.61
CA PRO A 424 6.17 -8.50 -18.36
C PRO A 424 7.32 -7.78 -17.65
N TRP A 425 8.56 -8.26 -17.81
CA TRP A 425 9.75 -7.62 -17.21
C TRP A 425 10.09 -6.26 -17.84
N THR A 426 9.65 -5.99 -19.07
CA THR A 426 9.88 -4.70 -19.74
C THR A 426 8.78 -3.68 -19.47
N PHE A 427 7.60 -4.12 -19.03
CA PHE A 427 6.40 -3.27 -18.91
C PHE A 427 6.66 -2.00 -18.08
N ALA A 428 7.24 -2.14 -16.89
CA ALA A 428 7.55 -0.99 -16.03
C ALA A 428 8.53 -0.02 -16.68
N THR A 429 9.54 -0.53 -17.40
CA THR A 429 10.55 0.29 -18.07
C THR A 429 9.95 1.03 -19.26
N LEU A 430 9.14 0.35 -20.09
CA LEU A 430 8.49 0.95 -21.25
C LEU A 430 7.48 2.03 -20.85
N VAL A 431 6.65 1.76 -19.83
CA VAL A 431 5.71 2.76 -19.33
C VAL A 431 6.45 3.96 -18.72
N ALA A 432 7.49 3.73 -17.90
CA ALA A 432 8.28 4.82 -17.35
C ALA A 432 8.95 5.67 -18.45
N ALA A 433 9.54 5.03 -19.47
CA ALA A 433 10.12 5.73 -20.61
C ALA A 433 9.08 6.53 -21.40
N LEU A 434 7.91 5.94 -21.67
CA LEU A 434 6.81 6.60 -22.36
C LEU A 434 6.32 7.82 -21.57
N LEU A 435 6.09 7.69 -20.27
CA LEU A 435 5.65 8.79 -19.41
C LEU A 435 6.70 9.92 -19.36
N LEU A 436 7.99 9.59 -19.30
CA LEU A 436 9.07 10.60 -19.34
C LEU A 436 9.07 11.37 -20.67
N VAL A 437 8.97 10.67 -21.80
CA VAL A 437 8.92 11.30 -23.14
C VAL A 437 7.68 12.18 -23.27
N LEU A 438 6.50 11.65 -22.93
CA LEU A 438 5.25 12.40 -23.01
C LEU A 438 5.24 13.61 -22.05
N THR A 439 5.86 13.50 -20.88
CA THR A 439 6.03 14.64 -19.97
C THR A 439 6.91 15.71 -20.60
N GLY A 440 8.06 15.33 -21.16
CA GLY A 440 8.96 16.26 -21.85
C GLY A 440 8.30 16.97 -23.04
N LEU A 441 7.47 16.25 -23.81
CA LEU A 441 6.68 16.84 -24.91
C LEU A 441 5.57 17.76 -24.40
N SER A 442 4.95 17.44 -23.27
CA SER A 442 3.82 18.19 -22.73
C SER A 442 4.21 19.49 -22.04
N VAL A 443 5.18 19.45 -21.12
CA VAL A 443 5.54 20.58 -20.24
C VAL A 443 6.95 21.13 -20.50
N GLY A 444 7.66 20.56 -21.47
CA GLY A 444 9.04 20.91 -21.80
C GLY A 444 10.07 20.11 -21.00
N PRO A 445 11.29 19.92 -21.55
CA PRO A 445 12.34 19.15 -20.88
C PRO A 445 12.88 19.83 -19.63
N GLN A 446 12.82 21.17 -19.54
CA GLN A 446 13.37 21.92 -18.41
C GLN A 446 12.70 21.56 -17.08
N ALA A 447 11.37 21.45 -17.04
CA ALA A 447 10.64 21.08 -15.84
C ALA A 447 11.05 19.67 -15.35
N LEU A 448 11.14 18.72 -16.28
CA LEU A 448 11.55 17.34 -15.98
C LEU A 448 12.99 17.27 -15.46
N LEU A 449 13.91 18.00 -16.11
CA LEU A 449 15.31 18.07 -15.72
C LEU A 449 15.48 18.73 -14.35
N ALA A 450 14.74 19.80 -14.05
CA ALA A 450 14.78 20.47 -12.75
C ALA A 450 14.34 19.54 -11.61
N THR A 451 13.20 18.87 -11.75
CA THR A 451 12.72 17.90 -10.75
C THR A 451 13.67 16.71 -10.61
N GLY A 452 14.14 16.15 -11.73
CA GLY A 452 15.10 15.04 -11.73
C GLY A 452 16.42 15.42 -11.07
N PHE A 453 16.94 16.60 -11.36
CA PHE A 453 18.17 17.14 -10.77
C PHE A 453 18.03 17.31 -9.26
N PHE A 454 16.92 17.88 -8.79
CA PHE A 454 16.63 18.00 -7.37
C PHE A 454 16.58 16.63 -6.67
N VAL A 455 15.84 15.65 -7.23
CA VAL A 455 15.72 14.31 -6.65
C VAL A 455 17.08 13.58 -6.61
N VAL A 456 17.86 13.65 -7.69
CA VAL A 456 19.20 13.03 -7.75
C VAL A 456 20.15 13.67 -6.75
N SER A 457 20.12 15.01 -6.65
CA SER A 457 20.91 15.76 -5.68
C SER A 457 20.53 15.42 -4.25
N SER A 458 19.24 15.42 -3.91
CA SER A 458 18.71 15.01 -2.60
C SER A 458 19.14 13.59 -2.24
N CYS A 459 19.07 12.67 -3.21
CA CYS A 459 19.55 11.30 -3.00
C CYS A 459 21.05 11.28 -2.69
N ALA A 460 21.89 11.97 -3.46
CA ALA A 460 23.33 12.03 -3.26
C ALA A 460 23.71 12.64 -1.90
N LEU A 461 23.11 13.78 -1.56
CA LEU A 461 23.32 14.45 -0.27
C LEU A 461 22.89 13.55 0.89
N GLY A 462 21.71 12.94 0.79
CA GLY A 462 21.19 12.04 1.80
C GLY A 462 22.06 10.82 2.06
N PHE A 463 22.58 10.17 1.02
CA PHE A 463 23.50 9.04 1.18
C PHE A 463 24.81 9.44 1.83
N ARG A 464 25.31 10.65 1.52
CA ARG A 464 26.52 11.20 2.14
C ARG A 464 26.31 11.42 3.64
N LEU A 465 25.13 11.90 4.04
CA LEU A 465 24.79 12.16 5.44
C LEU A 465 24.41 10.90 6.23
N LEU A 466 23.67 9.97 5.62
CA LEU A 466 23.24 8.72 6.26
C LEU A 466 24.41 7.70 6.39
N GLY A 467 25.44 7.85 5.56
CA GLY A 467 26.61 6.97 5.53
C GLY A 467 26.36 5.69 4.73
N ARG A 468 27.44 5.06 4.25
CA ARG A 468 27.39 3.86 3.39
C ARG A 468 26.79 2.66 4.13
N SER A 469 25.99 1.86 3.43
CA SER A 469 25.52 0.55 3.88
C SER A 469 26.24 -0.56 3.11
N LYS A 470 26.36 -1.77 3.69
CA LYS A 470 26.89 -2.94 2.97
C LYS A 470 25.94 -3.41 1.84
N SER A 471 24.66 -3.05 1.92
CA SER A 471 23.68 -3.26 0.85
C SER A 471 22.70 -2.10 0.78
N ASP A 472 22.56 -1.50 -0.39
CA ASP A 472 21.63 -0.40 -0.62
C ASP A 472 20.23 -0.96 -0.92
N SER A 473 19.38 -1.02 0.11
CA SER A 473 17.98 -1.45 -0.02
C SER A 473 17.12 -0.31 -0.56
N LEU A 474 15.97 -0.64 -1.17
CA LEU A 474 14.99 0.35 -1.65
C LEU A 474 14.67 1.36 -0.55
N THR A 475 14.40 0.89 0.66
CA THR A 475 14.07 1.71 1.82
C THR A 475 15.17 2.72 2.15
N ILE A 476 16.45 2.31 2.08
CA ILE A 476 17.59 3.21 2.31
C ILE A 476 17.65 4.30 1.23
N HIS A 477 17.42 3.96 -0.04
CA HIS A 477 17.37 4.96 -1.12
C HIS A 477 16.27 6.01 -0.89
N LEU A 478 15.06 5.55 -0.51
CA LEU A 478 13.92 6.44 -0.25
C LEU A 478 14.21 7.35 0.95
N CYS A 479 14.65 6.78 2.07
CA CYS A 479 14.98 7.54 3.29
C CYS A 479 16.15 8.52 3.07
N ALA A 480 17.19 8.14 2.31
CA ALA A 480 18.27 9.04 1.94
C ALA A 480 17.75 10.21 1.10
N THR A 481 16.92 9.93 0.09
CA THR A 481 16.33 11.00 -0.74
C THR A 481 15.51 11.98 0.10
N LEU A 482 14.69 11.48 1.03
CA LEU A 482 13.92 12.33 1.96
C LEU A 482 14.82 13.13 2.92
N LEU A 483 15.91 12.54 3.40
CA LEU A 483 16.90 13.25 4.23
C LEU A 483 17.50 14.44 3.46
N GLY A 484 17.96 14.23 2.23
CA GLY A 484 18.51 15.31 1.40
C GLY A 484 17.46 16.37 1.06
N THR A 485 16.23 15.96 0.73
CA THR A 485 15.11 16.89 0.52
C THR A 485 14.86 17.74 1.77
N GLY A 486 14.83 17.14 2.96
CA GLY A 486 14.66 17.89 4.21
C GLY A 486 15.81 18.86 4.51
N VAL A 487 17.05 18.54 4.12
CA VAL A 487 18.19 19.48 4.20
C VAL A 487 18.00 20.68 3.28
N TYR A 488 17.51 20.48 2.06
CA TYR A 488 17.19 21.59 1.16
C TYR A 488 16.04 22.45 1.64
N VAL A 489 15.00 21.84 2.21
CA VAL A 489 13.91 22.56 2.88
C VAL A 489 14.44 23.42 4.02
N PHE A 490 15.31 22.85 4.86
CA PHE A 490 15.94 23.57 5.96
C PHE A 490 16.82 24.73 5.47
N LEU A 491 17.62 24.51 4.43
CA LEU A 491 18.46 25.55 3.84
C LEU A 491 17.61 26.70 3.27
N MET A 492 16.59 26.37 2.48
CA MET A 492 15.68 27.35 1.89
C MET A 492 14.98 28.16 2.98
N MET A 493 14.46 27.52 4.03
CA MET A 493 13.86 28.20 5.18
C MET A 493 14.77 29.28 5.79
N LEU A 494 16.09 29.05 5.85
CA LEU A 494 17.06 30.03 6.38
C LEU A 494 17.30 31.20 5.42
N VAL A 495 17.31 30.97 4.11
CA VAL A 495 17.71 31.97 3.10
C VAL A 495 16.53 32.57 2.33
N VAL A 496 15.31 32.08 2.51
CA VAL A 496 14.14 32.46 1.70
C VAL A 496 13.82 33.95 1.77
N ARG A 497 14.15 34.62 2.88
CA ARG A 497 13.94 36.06 3.08
C ARG A 497 15.16 36.92 2.74
N LEU A 498 16.25 36.31 2.29
CA LEU A 498 17.45 36.99 1.84
C LEU A 498 17.39 37.11 0.31
N PRO A 499 17.86 38.22 -0.29
CA PRO A 499 17.85 38.44 -1.75
C PRO A 499 18.96 37.63 -2.45
N VAL A 500 18.95 36.31 -2.27
CA VAL A 500 19.98 35.37 -2.74
C VAL A 500 19.39 34.21 -3.56
N ASN A 501 18.06 34.14 -3.69
CA ASN A 501 17.37 33.00 -4.29
C ASN A 501 17.33 33.11 -5.82
N TYR A 502 18.51 33.17 -6.44
CA TYR A 502 18.68 33.12 -7.88
C TYR A 502 18.70 31.67 -8.38
N PRO A 503 18.20 31.38 -9.60
CA PRO A 503 18.30 30.05 -10.21
C PRO A 503 19.72 29.49 -10.23
N ALA A 504 20.72 30.33 -10.52
CA ALA A 504 22.13 29.94 -10.56
C ALA A 504 22.65 29.46 -9.19
N VAL A 505 22.25 30.13 -8.10
CA VAL A 505 22.67 29.75 -6.73
C VAL A 505 22.16 28.36 -6.40
N TRP A 506 20.89 28.10 -6.64
CA TRP A 506 20.29 26.79 -6.39
C TRP A 506 20.84 25.70 -7.32
N ALA A 507 21.11 26.02 -8.58
CA ALA A 507 21.77 25.09 -9.50
C ALA A 507 23.16 24.67 -8.99
N ILE A 508 23.96 25.61 -8.47
CA ILE A 508 25.27 25.32 -7.87
C ILE A 508 25.11 24.47 -6.62
N LEU A 509 24.20 24.83 -5.70
CA LEU A 509 23.97 24.09 -4.45
C LEU A 509 23.50 22.65 -4.69
N LEU A 510 22.69 22.40 -5.73
CA LEU A 510 22.30 21.06 -6.15
C LEU A 510 23.44 20.30 -6.86
N THR A 511 24.38 21.01 -7.49
CA THR A 511 25.52 20.37 -8.17
C THR A 511 26.54 19.81 -7.19
N ILE A 512 26.78 20.50 -6.06
CA ILE A 512 27.80 20.13 -5.06
C ILE A 512 27.72 18.66 -4.64
N PRO A 513 26.61 18.12 -4.11
CA PRO A 513 26.57 16.72 -3.66
C PRO A 513 26.63 15.73 -4.84
N VAL A 514 26.17 16.11 -6.04
CA VAL A 514 26.26 15.27 -7.24
C VAL A 514 27.71 15.11 -7.67
N VAL A 515 28.48 16.20 -7.74
CA VAL A 515 29.90 16.18 -8.12
C VAL A 515 30.75 15.48 -7.07
N LEU A 516 30.48 15.72 -5.79
CA LEU A 516 31.22 15.09 -4.70
C LEU A 516 30.98 13.58 -4.55
N ASP A 517 30.02 12.99 -5.27
CA ASP A 517 29.71 11.55 -5.27
C ASP A 517 29.29 11.02 -6.65
N LEU A 518 29.96 11.46 -7.74
CA LEU A 518 29.62 11.06 -9.12
C LEU A 518 29.51 9.54 -9.30
N GLY A 519 30.48 8.78 -8.78
CA GLY A 519 30.48 7.32 -8.84
C GLY A 519 29.31 6.69 -8.07
N GLY A 520 28.91 7.29 -6.93
CA GLY A 520 27.74 6.87 -6.18
C GLY A 520 26.44 7.22 -6.90
N VAL A 521 26.35 8.40 -7.52
CA VAL A 521 25.20 8.82 -8.34
C VAL A 521 24.98 7.84 -9.47
N TRP A 522 26.04 7.51 -10.22
CA TRP A 522 25.95 6.53 -11.31
C TRP A 522 25.49 5.16 -10.82
N ARG A 523 26.03 4.69 -9.67
CA ARG A 523 25.60 3.43 -9.04
C ARG A 523 24.12 3.45 -8.66
N ARG A 524 23.60 4.56 -8.15
CA ARG A 524 22.19 4.69 -7.74
C ARG A 524 21.25 4.81 -8.93
N LEU A 525 21.64 5.54 -9.98
CA LEU A 525 20.90 5.58 -11.25
C LEU A 525 20.82 4.19 -11.89
N THR A 526 21.95 3.48 -11.94
CA THR A 526 21.99 2.10 -12.46
C THR A 526 21.23 1.11 -11.58
N TYR A 527 21.19 1.31 -10.25
CA TYR A 527 20.33 0.56 -9.34
C TYR A 527 18.84 0.72 -9.70
N TRP A 528 18.37 1.96 -9.85
CA TRP A 528 16.97 2.24 -10.18
C TRP A 528 16.60 1.74 -11.57
N ALA A 529 17.46 1.97 -12.58
CA ALA A 529 17.28 1.44 -13.92
C ALA A 529 17.26 -0.10 -13.92
N GLY A 530 18.17 -0.72 -13.16
CA GLY A 530 18.21 -2.17 -12.98
C GLY A 530 16.95 -2.72 -12.31
N ARG A 531 16.39 -2.00 -11.33
CA ARG A 531 15.17 -2.39 -10.61
C ARG A 531 13.92 -2.29 -11.49
N LEU A 532 13.83 -1.27 -12.35
CA LEU A 532 12.76 -1.16 -13.35
C LEU A 532 12.87 -2.25 -14.42
N ARG A 533 14.09 -2.59 -14.85
CA ARG A 533 14.35 -3.62 -15.88
C ARG A 533 14.16 -5.05 -15.36
N ARG A 534 14.49 -5.31 -14.10
CA ARG A 534 14.40 -6.63 -13.45
C ARG A 534 13.12 -6.79 -12.62
N LEU A 535 12.11 -5.93 -12.81
CA LEU A 535 10.82 -6.08 -12.14
C LEU A 535 10.11 -7.31 -12.72
N GLU A 536 10.48 -8.49 -12.23
CA GLU A 536 9.85 -9.74 -12.63
C GLU A 536 8.47 -9.86 -11.99
N LEU A 537 7.44 -9.59 -12.78
CA LEU A 537 6.04 -9.84 -12.41
C LEU A 537 5.76 -11.34 -12.66
N ARG A 538 6.06 -12.16 -11.66
CA ARG A 538 6.12 -13.63 -11.80
C ARG A 538 4.75 -14.25 -11.98
N SER A 539 3.76 -13.81 -11.20
CA SER A 539 2.39 -14.33 -11.27
C SER A 539 1.42 -13.42 -12.03
N GLY A 540 0.36 -14.00 -12.61
CA GLY A 540 -0.71 -13.22 -13.26
C GLY A 540 -1.37 -12.20 -12.33
N TRP A 541 -1.51 -12.52 -11.04
CA TRP A 541 -2.01 -11.61 -10.03
C TRP A 541 -1.06 -10.45 -9.72
N GLU A 542 0.25 -10.69 -9.73
CA GLU A 542 1.24 -9.60 -9.62
C GLU A 542 1.17 -8.67 -10.82
N ARG A 543 1.04 -9.22 -12.03
CA ARG A 543 0.88 -8.44 -13.26
C ARG A 543 -0.37 -7.57 -13.22
N ALA A 544 -1.51 -8.15 -12.84
CA ALA A 544 -2.78 -7.43 -12.75
C ALA A 544 -2.74 -6.32 -11.68
N ALA A 545 -2.25 -6.63 -10.47
CA ALA A 545 -2.18 -5.64 -9.39
C ALA A 545 -1.18 -4.51 -9.71
N PHE A 546 -0.05 -4.83 -10.34
CA PHE A 546 0.90 -3.82 -10.79
C PHE A 546 0.32 -2.98 -11.94
N ALA A 547 -0.38 -3.59 -12.90
CA ALA A 547 -1.07 -2.87 -13.97
C ALA A 547 -2.13 -1.90 -13.41
N LEU A 548 -2.89 -2.32 -12.41
CA LEU A 548 -3.88 -1.47 -11.74
C LEU A 548 -3.22 -0.27 -11.06
N LEU A 549 -2.11 -0.49 -10.35
CA LEU A 549 -1.34 0.62 -9.76
C LEU A 549 -0.83 1.59 -10.83
N VAL A 550 -0.26 1.07 -11.92
CA VAL A 550 0.25 1.89 -13.03
C VAL A 550 -0.88 2.66 -13.73
N PHE A 551 -2.05 2.04 -13.93
CA PHE A 551 -3.24 2.70 -14.48
C PHE A 551 -3.63 3.93 -13.65
N LEU A 552 -3.73 3.76 -12.33
CA LEU A 552 -4.07 4.84 -11.41
C LEU A 552 -2.98 5.92 -11.39
N LEU A 553 -1.70 5.54 -11.37
CA LEU A 553 -0.59 6.50 -11.42
C LEU A 553 -0.58 7.31 -12.72
N ALA A 554 -0.88 6.69 -13.86
CA ALA A 554 -1.00 7.36 -15.14
C ALA A 554 -2.22 8.32 -15.17
N ALA A 555 -3.33 7.96 -14.53
CA ALA A 555 -4.45 8.86 -14.33
C ALA A 555 -4.06 10.11 -13.52
N HIS A 556 -3.37 9.93 -12.38
CA HIS A 556 -2.88 11.05 -11.57
C HIS A 556 -1.86 11.91 -12.32
N TRP A 557 -0.98 11.28 -13.10
CA TRP A 557 -0.01 11.97 -13.95
C TRP A 557 -0.70 12.89 -14.98
N LEU A 558 -1.74 12.42 -15.66
CA LEU A 558 -2.50 13.25 -16.61
C LEU A 558 -3.12 14.49 -15.96
N VAL A 559 -3.57 14.39 -14.70
CA VAL A 559 -4.09 15.53 -13.93
C VAL A 559 -2.93 16.47 -13.54
N GLY A 560 -1.79 15.92 -13.12
CA GLY A 560 -0.59 16.69 -12.78
C GLY A 560 -0.04 17.53 -13.94
N LEU A 561 -0.32 17.14 -15.20
CA LEU A 561 0.06 17.91 -16.40
C LEU A 561 -0.83 19.14 -16.67
N LYS A 562 -1.99 19.26 -16.01
CA LYS A 562 -2.82 20.48 -16.09
C LYS A 562 -2.10 21.66 -15.42
N PRO A 563 -2.31 22.91 -15.87
CA PRO A 563 -1.95 24.11 -15.10
C PRO A 563 -2.57 24.08 -13.69
N GLU A 564 -1.92 24.76 -12.76
CA GLU A 564 -2.44 25.01 -11.42
C GLU A 564 -3.61 26.00 -11.46
N THR A 565 -4.70 25.60 -10.83
CA THR A 565 -5.96 26.37 -10.76
C THR A 565 -6.66 26.24 -9.40
N SER A 566 -6.07 25.52 -8.43
CA SER A 566 -6.68 25.37 -7.11
C SER A 566 -6.57 26.65 -6.30
N ALA A 567 -7.56 26.91 -5.44
CA ALA A 567 -7.59 28.10 -4.58
C ALA A 567 -6.34 28.21 -3.70
N ASP A 568 -6.01 27.17 -2.91
CA ASP A 568 -4.81 27.15 -2.06
C ASP A 568 -3.51 27.24 -2.89
N GLY A 569 -3.51 26.62 -4.09
CA GLY A 569 -2.41 26.73 -5.05
C GLY A 569 -2.15 28.17 -5.48
N LEU A 570 -3.17 28.86 -5.98
CA LEU A 570 -3.06 30.23 -6.49
C LEU A 570 -2.92 31.28 -5.38
N ALA A 571 -3.42 31.00 -4.18
CA ALA A 571 -3.29 31.89 -3.04
C ALA A 571 -1.93 31.78 -2.35
N MET A 572 -1.36 30.56 -2.23
CA MET A 572 -0.17 30.30 -1.43
C MET A 572 0.89 29.48 -2.16
N HIS A 573 0.57 28.24 -2.56
CA HIS A 573 1.60 27.24 -2.88
C HIS A 573 2.33 27.49 -4.20
N LEU A 574 1.69 28.17 -5.16
CA LEU A 574 2.30 28.71 -6.36
C LEU A 574 2.74 30.16 -6.18
N ALA A 575 1.98 30.94 -5.41
CA ALA A 575 2.26 32.35 -5.16
C ALA A 575 3.62 32.58 -4.50
N ALA A 576 3.97 31.81 -3.47
CA ALA A 576 5.25 31.93 -2.79
C ALA A 576 6.46 31.64 -3.72
N PRO A 577 6.52 30.53 -4.48
CA PRO A 577 7.54 30.32 -5.49
C PRO A 577 7.64 31.43 -6.55
N MET A 578 6.50 31.91 -7.06
CA MET A 578 6.47 33.00 -8.05
C MET A 578 7.03 34.31 -7.48
N ASN A 579 6.67 34.64 -6.23
CA ASN A 579 7.17 35.81 -5.53
C ASN A 579 8.69 35.75 -5.31
N ILE A 580 9.20 34.59 -4.88
CA ILE A 580 10.64 34.36 -4.70
C ILE A 580 11.38 34.43 -6.03
N ALA A 581 10.79 33.90 -7.11
CA ALA A 581 11.40 33.96 -8.44
C ALA A 581 11.49 35.40 -8.97
N ALA A 582 10.46 36.21 -8.75
CA ALA A 582 10.42 37.60 -9.17
C ALA A 582 11.35 38.52 -8.34
N ASN A 583 11.44 38.29 -7.03
CA ASN A 583 12.12 39.21 -6.10
C ASN A 583 13.44 38.67 -5.52
N HIS A 584 13.81 37.43 -5.85
CA HIS A 584 14.94 36.68 -5.28
C HIS A 584 14.87 36.50 -3.75
N ALA A 585 13.72 36.81 -3.14
CA ALA A 585 13.38 36.64 -1.74
C ALA A 585 11.85 36.60 -1.58
N LEU A 586 11.36 35.99 -0.50
CA LEU A 586 9.95 36.09 -0.11
C LEU A 586 9.68 37.47 0.50
N THR A 587 8.95 38.31 -0.23
CA THR A 587 8.63 39.68 0.17
C THR A 587 7.41 39.77 1.08
N TYR A 588 6.61 38.71 1.17
CA TYR A 588 5.40 38.68 2.00
C TYR A 588 5.69 38.88 3.49
N GLN A 589 5.00 39.85 4.07
CA GLN A 589 5.10 40.22 5.48
C GLN A 589 3.86 39.76 6.25
N PRO A 590 4.00 39.23 7.48
CA PRO A 590 2.87 38.69 8.25
C PRO A 590 1.83 39.73 8.64
N ALA A 591 2.21 41.01 8.75
CA ALA A 591 1.28 42.11 8.99
C ALA A 591 0.28 42.34 7.84
N ARG A 592 0.62 41.85 6.64
CA ARG A 592 -0.24 41.94 5.46
C ARG A 592 -0.79 40.58 5.07
N VAL A 593 0.09 39.59 4.86
CA VAL A 593 -0.25 38.24 4.41
C VAL A 593 -0.11 37.27 5.58
N LEU A 594 -1.24 36.82 6.14
CA LEU A 594 -1.27 36.09 7.41
C LEU A 594 -0.45 34.80 7.40
N TRP A 595 -0.52 34.04 6.30
CA TRP A 595 0.12 32.73 6.21
C TRP A 595 1.63 32.79 5.94
N SER A 596 2.20 33.97 5.71
CA SER A 596 3.60 34.15 5.27
C SER A 596 4.68 33.65 6.25
N VAL A 597 4.31 33.33 7.50
CA VAL A 597 5.20 32.76 8.53
C VAL A 597 4.74 31.39 9.03
N MET A 598 3.71 30.81 8.43
CA MET A 598 3.29 29.44 8.75
C MET A 598 4.40 28.43 8.42
N PRO A 599 4.36 27.21 8.98
CA PRO A 599 5.16 26.10 8.47
C PRO A 599 4.86 25.83 6.99
N MET A 600 5.89 25.93 6.15
CA MET A 600 5.82 25.94 4.68
C MET A 600 6.91 25.08 4.04
N GLY A 601 7.31 24.00 4.72
CA GLY A 601 8.43 23.15 4.28
C GLY A 601 8.27 22.55 2.87
N ALA A 602 7.04 22.23 2.46
CA ALA A 602 6.79 21.74 1.10
C ALA A 602 6.93 22.87 0.06
N ASP A 603 6.43 24.07 0.36
CA ASP A 603 6.57 25.27 -0.48
C ASP A 603 8.02 25.66 -0.70
N TRP A 604 8.88 25.43 0.29
CA TRP A 604 10.33 25.63 0.14
C TRP A 604 10.93 24.67 -0.88
N ALA A 605 10.53 23.40 -0.87
CA ALA A 605 10.95 22.44 -1.90
C ALA A 605 10.39 22.82 -3.28
N TYR A 606 9.12 23.23 -3.36
CA TYR A 606 8.49 23.72 -4.59
C TYR A 606 9.21 24.95 -5.14
N SER A 607 9.61 25.88 -4.29
CA SER A 607 10.33 27.10 -4.68
C SER A 607 11.68 26.80 -5.32
N ILE A 608 12.44 25.83 -4.79
CA ILE A 608 13.75 25.43 -5.35
C ILE A 608 13.58 24.90 -6.78
N VAL A 609 12.63 23.99 -7.01
CA VAL A 609 12.41 23.43 -8.35
C VAL A 609 11.73 24.42 -9.29
N TYR A 610 10.88 25.30 -8.77
CA TYR A 610 10.25 26.38 -9.53
C TYR A 610 11.31 27.34 -10.11
N LEU A 611 12.31 27.74 -9.32
CA LEU A 611 13.40 28.58 -9.79
C LEU A 611 14.16 27.99 -10.99
N LEU A 612 14.18 26.66 -11.12
CA LEU A 612 14.91 25.95 -12.17
C LEU A 612 14.05 25.52 -13.36
N GLY A 613 12.75 25.26 -13.15
CA GLY A 613 11.87 24.70 -14.18
C GLY A 613 10.41 25.14 -14.12
N GLY A 614 10.10 26.20 -13.37
CA GLY A 614 8.78 26.82 -13.31
C GLY A 614 7.71 25.98 -12.61
N GLU A 615 6.45 26.36 -12.85
CA GLU A 615 5.26 25.75 -12.23
C GLU A 615 5.20 24.23 -12.40
N TYR A 616 5.47 23.75 -13.61
CA TYR A 616 5.43 22.32 -13.90
C TYR A 616 6.51 21.54 -13.15
N ALA A 617 7.68 22.12 -12.85
CA ALA A 617 8.68 21.45 -12.03
C ALA A 617 8.20 21.23 -10.59
N ALA A 618 7.48 22.21 -10.02
CA ALA A 618 6.86 22.08 -8.70
C ALA A 618 5.77 21.01 -8.70
N ARG A 619 4.90 20.99 -9.72
CA ARG A 619 3.85 19.98 -9.87
C ARG A 619 4.41 18.57 -10.06
N MET A 620 5.49 18.44 -10.85
CA MET A 620 6.19 17.16 -11.02
C MET A 620 6.91 16.71 -9.74
N LEU A 621 7.42 17.64 -8.92
CA LEU A 621 7.96 17.30 -7.60
C LEU A 621 6.85 16.78 -6.69
N ASN A 622 5.67 17.41 -6.67
CA ASN A 622 4.53 16.90 -5.91
C ASN A 622 4.15 15.46 -6.32
N PHE A 623 4.07 15.18 -7.63
CA PHE A 623 3.85 13.83 -8.14
C PHE A 623 4.98 12.85 -7.75
N ALA A 624 6.24 13.29 -7.78
CA ALA A 624 7.37 12.48 -7.32
C ALA A 624 7.27 12.13 -5.83
N MET A 625 6.72 13.03 -5.01
CA MET A 625 6.47 12.77 -3.58
C MET A 625 5.35 11.74 -3.37
N LEU A 626 4.31 11.72 -4.21
CA LEU A 626 3.33 10.63 -4.22
C LEU A 626 4.00 9.28 -4.51
N LEU A 627 4.84 9.21 -5.55
CA LEU A 627 5.58 7.98 -5.90
C LEU A 627 6.48 7.51 -4.76
N MET A 628 7.17 8.44 -4.10
CA MET A 628 8.01 8.17 -2.92
C MET A 628 7.19 7.62 -1.76
N GLY A 629 6.04 8.25 -1.45
CA GLY A 629 5.10 7.81 -0.43
C GLY A 629 4.55 6.40 -0.70
N LEU A 630 4.12 6.13 -1.92
CA LEU A 630 3.64 4.81 -2.35
C LEU A 630 4.75 3.74 -2.29
N ALA A 631 5.99 4.09 -2.66
CA ALA A 631 7.13 3.20 -2.54
C ALA A 631 7.46 2.86 -1.07
N LEU A 632 7.33 3.83 -0.15
CA LEU A 632 7.48 3.62 1.28
C LEU A 632 6.35 2.76 1.85
N VAL A 633 5.09 3.03 1.48
CA VAL A 633 3.94 2.19 1.85
C VAL A 633 4.16 0.77 1.34
N TYR A 634 4.53 0.59 0.07
CA TYR A 634 4.84 -0.71 -0.51
C TYR A 634 5.95 -1.43 0.27
N ALA A 635 7.06 -0.75 0.55
CA ALA A 635 8.16 -1.32 1.33
C ALA A 635 7.71 -1.73 2.75
N ALA A 636 6.85 -0.95 3.39
CA ALA A 636 6.30 -1.23 4.71
C ALA A 636 5.39 -2.46 4.67
N VAL A 637 4.36 -2.49 3.81
CA VAL A 637 3.38 -3.59 3.76
C VAL A 637 3.99 -4.92 3.30
N ARG A 638 5.03 -4.87 2.46
CA ARG A 638 5.73 -6.06 1.94
C ARG A 638 6.45 -6.88 3.00
N ARG A 639 6.57 -6.38 4.23
CA ARG A 639 7.03 -7.13 5.41
C ARG A 639 6.08 -8.28 5.78
N TRP A 640 4.81 -8.23 5.36
CA TRP A 640 3.80 -9.22 5.72
C TRP A 640 3.12 -9.88 4.51
N VAL A 641 2.83 -9.11 3.45
CA VAL A 641 2.02 -9.60 2.32
C VAL A 641 2.86 -9.80 1.06
N SER A 642 2.44 -10.66 0.14
CA SER A 642 3.09 -10.91 -1.17
C SER A 642 3.16 -9.65 -2.07
N PRO A 643 4.02 -9.61 -3.10
CA PRO A 643 4.11 -8.50 -4.05
C PRO A 643 2.77 -8.05 -4.63
N ALA A 644 1.92 -9.00 -5.08
CA ALA A 644 0.61 -8.69 -5.65
C ALA A 644 -0.28 -7.88 -4.69
N VAL A 645 -0.39 -8.33 -3.44
CA VAL A 645 -1.18 -7.64 -2.41
C VAL A 645 -0.54 -6.31 -2.03
N GLY A 646 0.80 -6.22 -2.02
CA GLY A 646 1.49 -4.95 -1.81
C GLY A 646 1.15 -3.92 -2.89
N PHE A 647 1.12 -4.32 -4.16
CA PHE A 647 0.68 -3.45 -5.26
C PHE A 647 -0.80 -3.11 -5.16
N LEU A 648 -1.67 -4.05 -4.78
CA LEU A 648 -3.10 -3.80 -4.57
C LEU A 648 -3.35 -2.79 -3.45
N LEU A 649 -2.64 -2.89 -2.33
CA LEU A 649 -2.76 -1.91 -1.23
C LEU A 649 -2.30 -0.53 -1.67
N ALA A 650 -1.16 -0.44 -2.37
CA ALA A 650 -0.69 0.81 -2.95
C ALA A 650 -1.70 1.39 -3.96
N ALA A 651 -2.28 0.54 -4.82
CA ALA A 651 -3.33 0.92 -5.76
C ALA A 651 -4.60 1.40 -5.05
N SER A 652 -5.01 0.75 -3.96
CA SER A 652 -6.19 1.14 -3.19
C SER A 652 -6.01 2.52 -2.54
N PHE A 653 -4.79 2.85 -2.07
CA PHE A 653 -4.49 4.20 -1.61
C PHE A 653 -4.55 5.17 -2.77
N ALA A 654 -3.83 4.90 -3.86
CA ALA A 654 -3.79 5.76 -5.04
C ALA A 654 -5.17 5.98 -5.68
N ALA A 655 -6.11 5.04 -5.56
CA ALA A 655 -7.47 5.21 -6.07
C ALA A 655 -8.33 6.13 -5.20
N THR A 656 -7.94 6.39 -3.95
CA THR A 656 -8.74 7.22 -3.03
C THR A 656 -8.92 8.63 -3.62
N PRO A 657 -10.16 9.13 -3.77
CA PRO A 657 -10.39 10.39 -4.49
C PRO A 657 -9.57 11.58 -3.99
N VAL A 658 -9.42 11.76 -2.67
CA VAL A 658 -8.59 12.85 -2.11
C VAL A 658 -7.14 12.88 -2.67
N VAL A 659 -6.57 11.74 -3.08
CA VAL A 659 -5.24 11.68 -3.72
C VAL A 659 -5.22 12.45 -5.04
N GLN A 660 -6.32 12.45 -5.79
CA GLN A 660 -6.41 13.18 -7.05
C GLN A 660 -6.35 14.68 -6.83
N LEU A 661 -7.08 15.23 -5.85
CA LEU A 661 -7.00 16.65 -5.51
C LEU A 661 -5.57 17.04 -5.12
N VAL A 662 -5.01 16.30 -4.15
CA VAL A 662 -3.70 16.59 -3.57
C VAL A 662 -2.58 16.49 -4.59
N THR A 663 -2.70 15.60 -5.57
CA THR A 663 -1.69 15.38 -6.61
C THR A 663 -1.91 16.27 -7.83
N GLY A 664 -3.17 16.55 -8.15
CA GLY A 664 -3.60 17.40 -9.25
C GLY A 664 -3.45 18.89 -8.99
N SER A 665 -3.10 19.27 -7.77
CA SER A 665 -2.84 20.65 -7.35
C SER A 665 -1.57 20.70 -6.49
N LEU A 666 -1.02 21.89 -6.23
CA LEU A 666 0.18 22.10 -5.41
C LEU A 666 -0.08 21.98 -3.89
N PHE A 667 -0.99 21.09 -3.49
CA PHE A 667 -1.17 20.71 -2.11
C PHE A 667 0.08 20.06 -1.51
N VAL A 668 0.22 20.17 -0.20
CA VAL A 668 1.44 19.76 0.52
C VAL A 668 1.32 18.36 1.13
N GLU A 669 0.14 17.75 1.07
CA GLU A 669 -0.19 16.49 1.74
C GLU A 669 0.63 15.29 1.23
N ASN A 670 0.95 15.22 -0.07
CA ASN A 670 1.87 14.21 -0.62
C ASN A 670 3.28 14.33 -0.02
N PHE A 671 3.80 15.57 0.05
CA PHE A 671 5.11 15.86 0.62
C PHE A 671 5.13 15.48 2.10
N LEU A 672 4.13 15.93 2.87
CA LEU A 672 4.02 15.64 4.30
C LEU A 672 3.89 14.13 4.55
N ALA A 673 3.02 13.42 3.83
CA ALA A 673 2.84 11.99 3.99
C ALA A 673 4.12 11.21 3.72
N ALA A 674 4.87 11.56 2.66
CA ALA A 674 6.16 10.94 2.37
C ALA A 674 7.19 11.17 3.48
N ILE A 675 7.29 12.39 4.03
CA ILE A 675 8.19 12.69 5.15
C ILE A 675 7.79 11.93 6.42
N VAL A 676 6.50 11.87 6.77
CA VAL A 676 6.01 11.13 7.95
C VAL A 676 6.17 9.62 7.78
N LEU A 677 5.92 9.08 6.59
CA LEU A 677 6.21 7.67 6.27
C LEU A 677 7.70 7.37 6.34
N GLY A 678 8.55 8.28 5.87
CA GLY A 678 10.01 8.19 5.97
C GLY A 678 10.48 8.22 7.43
N PHE A 679 9.91 9.10 8.24
CA PHE A 679 10.12 9.18 9.69
C PHE A 679 9.77 7.86 10.38
N MET A 680 8.58 7.31 10.12
CA MET A 680 8.16 6.03 10.68
C MET A 680 9.03 4.87 10.21
N THR A 681 9.41 4.89 8.94
CA THR A 681 10.33 3.90 8.37
C THR A 681 11.69 3.96 9.05
N ALA A 682 12.21 5.15 9.36
CA ALA A 682 13.46 5.32 10.10
C ALA A 682 13.36 4.78 11.53
N ILE A 683 12.24 5.00 12.24
CA ILE A 683 11.99 4.36 13.56
C ILE A 683 12.00 2.85 13.44
N TRP A 684 11.33 2.29 12.42
CA TRP A 684 11.29 0.83 12.24
C TRP A 684 12.66 0.25 11.89
N LEU A 685 13.42 0.92 11.02
CA LEU A 685 14.80 0.53 10.70
C LEU A 685 15.70 0.59 11.93
N PHE A 686 15.53 1.60 12.79
CA PHE A 686 16.24 1.65 14.07
C PHE A 686 15.84 0.49 14.99
N GLY A 687 14.54 0.18 15.11
CA GLY A 687 14.07 -0.97 15.89
C GLY A 687 14.57 -2.33 15.37
N GLU A 688 14.79 -2.44 14.06
CA GLU A 688 15.30 -3.65 13.39
C GLU A 688 16.83 -3.79 13.50
N THR A 689 17.58 -2.69 13.39
CA THR A 689 19.05 -2.72 13.26
C THR A 689 19.80 -2.26 14.51
N GLY A 690 19.19 -1.44 15.35
CA GLY A 690 19.82 -0.78 16.50
C GLY A 690 20.82 0.30 16.13
N GLU A 691 20.95 0.67 14.85
CA GLU A 691 21.98 1.62 14.41
C GLU A 691 21.56 3.09 14.68
N LYS A 692 22.38 3.81 15.45
CA LYS A 692 22.11 5.21 15.84
C LYS A 692 21.79 6.17 14.68
N ARG A 693 22.29 5.90 13.46
CA ARG A 693 22.02 6.75 12.29
C ARG A 693 20.54 6.79 11.92
N PHE A 694 19.80 5.71 12.15
CA PHE A 694 18.35 5.68 11.87
C PHE A 694 17.54 6.41 12.94
N LEU A 695 18.04 6.46 14.18
CA LEU A 695 17.48 7.33 15.22
C LEU A 695 17.66 8.81 14.86
N LEU A 696 18.86 9.20 14.42
CA LEU A 696 19.13 10.58 13.96
C LEU A 696 18.31 10.93 12.71
N LEU A 697 18.17 9.99 11.77
CA LEU A 697 17.31 10.15 10.59
C LEU A 697 15.84 10.35 10.98
N ALA A 698 15.33 9.56 11.93
CA ALA A 698 13.98 9.74 12.45
C ALA A 698 13.81 11.12 13.09
N ALA A 699 14.74 11.56 13.93
CA ALA A 699 14.70 12.90 14.51
C ALA A 699 14.67 14.01 13.45
N PHE A 700 15.52 13.91 12.42
CA PHE A 700 15.59 14.90 11.35
C PHE A 700 14.30 14.95 10.51
N LEU A 701 13.78 13.79 10.09
CA LEU A 701 12.54 13.73 9.31
C LEU A 701 11.32 14.13 10.15
N GLY A 702 11.29 13.79 11.43
CA GLY A 702 10.26 14.26 12.37
C GLY A 702 10.28 15.79 12.49
N GLY A 703 11.46 16.40 12.64
CA GLY A 703 11.61 17.85 12.65
C GLY A 703 11.19 18.49 11.32
N THR A 704 11.55 17.87 10.19
CA THR A 704 11.14 18.32 8.85
C THR A 704 9.63 18.26 8.67
N ALA A 705 8.95 17.23 9.19
CA ALA A 705 7.50 17.10 9.13
C ALA A 705 6.81 18.27 9.86
N VAL A 706 7.28 18.58 11.07
CA VAL A 706 6.77 19.69 11.89
C VAL A 706 7.02 21.04 11.22
N ALA A 707 8.21 21.25 10.64
CA ALA A 707 8.51 22.45 9.84
C ALA A 707 7.70 22.54 8.53
N THR A 708 7.15 21.42 8.05
CA THR A 708 6.32 21.37 6.84
C THR A 708 4.89 21.83 7.10
N LYS A 709 4.27 21.34 8.17
CA LYS A 709 2.87 21.66 8.50
C LYS A 709 2.62 21.47 9.98
N TYR A 710 1.94 22.42 10.62
CA TYR A 710 1.65 22.35 12.06
C TYR A 710 0.97 21.03 12.49
N GLY A 711 0.01 20.54 11.71
CA GLY A 711 -0.68 19.27 11.99
C GLY A 711 0.25 18.04 12.07
N ALA A 712 1.46 18.12 11.53
CA ALA A 712 2.45 17.04 11.60
C ALA A 712 2.95 16.76 13.03
N LEU A 713 2.86 17.75 13.93
CA LEU A 713 3.26 17.62 15.33
C LEU A 713 2.55 16.45 16.02
N VAL A 714 1.29 16.21 15.67
CA VAL A 714 0.49 15.10 16.21
C VAL A 714 1.16 13.75 15.95
N PHE A 715 1.63 13.51 14.71
CA PHE A 715 2.28 12.25 14.35
C PHE A 715 3.63 12.07 15.05
N VAL A 716 4.39 13.15 15.21
CA VAL A 716 5.68 13.10 15.93
C VAL A 716 5.47 12.79 17.40
N VAL A 717 4.53 13.47 18.07
CA VAL A 717 4.20 13.25 19.49
C VAL A 717 3.74 11.81 19.73
N LEU A 718 2.83 11.29 18.90
CA LEU A 718 2.34 9.91 19.00
C LEU A 718 3.43 8.85 18.74
N ALA A 719 4.51 9.20 18.04
CA ALA A 719 5.63 8.31 17.79
C ALA A 719 6.64 8.24 18.95
N ILE A 720 6.69 9.25 19.83
CA ILE A 720 7.68 9.33 20.93
C ILE A 720 7.68 8.07 21.81
N PRO A 721 6.53 7.54 22.29
CA PRO A 721 6.54 6.33 23.12
C PRO A 721 7.17 5.12 22.41
N PHE A 722 6.95 4.97 21.10
CA PHE A 722 7.54 3.89 20.31
C PHE A 722 9.05 4.10 20.10
N ALA A 723 9.47 5.34 19.86
CA ALA A 723 10.89 5.68 19.76
C ALA A 723 11.62 5.40 21.08
N ILE A 724 11.05 5.80 22.23
CA ILE A 724 11.60 5.53 23.57
C ILE A 724 11.69 4.03 23.82
N ALA A 725 10.65 3.26 23.46
CA ALA A 725 10.66 1.81 23.61
C ALA A 725 11.77 1.13 22.79
N GLU A 726 11.99 1.55 21.54
CA GLU A 726 13.08 1.03 20.71
C GLU A 726 14.46 1.50 21.18
N ILE A 727 14.59 2.73 21.70
CA ILE A 727 15.81 3.23 22.34
C ILE A 727 16.17 2.36 23.55
N GLY A 728 15.21 2.05 24.42
CA GLY A 728 15.44 1.22 25.61
C GLY A 728 15.95 -0.18 25.26
N ARG A 729 15.45 -0.76 24.17
CA ARG A 729 15.93 -2.06 23.66
C ARG A 729 17.34 -2.03 23.11
N HIS A 730 17.65 -0.95 22.40
CA HIS A 730 18.92 -0.76 21.70
C HIS A 730 19.87 0.12 22.49
N TRP A 731 19.67 0.25 23.81
CA TRP A 731 20.45 1.15 24.65
C TRP A 731 21.95 0.88 24.54
N LYS A 732 22.35 -0.39 24.52
CA LYS A 732 23.76 -0.79 24.38
C LYS A 732 24.33 -0.59 22.98
N SER A 733 23.51 -0.69 21.93
CA SER A 733 23.96 -0.54 20.53
C SER A 733 24.11 0.92 20.09
N LEU A 734 23.62 1.88 20.88
CA LEU A 734 23.82 3.32 20.66
C LEU A 734 25.27 3.79 20.90
N GLY A 735 26.13 2.94 21.48
CA GLY A 735 27.55 3.18 21.71
C GLY A 735 27.89 3.45 23.18
N PRO A 736 29.11 3.93 23.48
CA PRO A 736 29.61 4.04 24.86
C PRO A 736 28.88 5.12 25.70
N ARG A 737 28.22 6.08 25.04
CA ARG A 737 27.42 7.14 25.68
C ARG A 737 26.03 7.22 25.04
N PRO A 738 25.11 6.28 25.34
CA PRO A 738 23.78 6.24 24.72
C PRO A 738 22.97 7.52 24.94
N TRP A 739 23.07 8.12 26.12
CA TRP A 739 22.44 9.40 26.45
C TRP A 739 22.85 10.51 25.48
N ALA A 740 24.11 10.57 25.06
CA ALA A 740 24.59 11.58 24.13
C ALA A 740 23.97 11.42 22.73
N ALA A 741 23.74 10.18 22.29
CA ALA A 741 23.03 9.92 21.03
C ALA A 741 21.55 10.35 21.10
N CYS A 742 20.89 10.10 22.23
CA CYS A 742 19.51 10.56 22.48
C CYS A 742 19.42 12.08 22.55
N THR A 743 20.36 12.74 23.25
CA THR A 743 20.43 14.21 23.31
C THR A 743 20.68 14.80 21.92
N LEU A 744 21.59 14.21 21.14
CA LEU A 744 21.83 14.64 19.76
C LEU A 744 20.58 14.49 18.89
N ALA A 745 19.84 13.38 19.02
CA ALA A 745 18.58 13.18 18.29
C ALA A 745 17.54 14.24 18.67
N LEU A 746 17.38 14.53 19.97
CA LEU A 746 16.44 15.57 20.44
C LEU A 746 16.83 16.96 19.93
N LEU A 747 18.12 17.32 20.03
CA LEU A 747 18.64 18.59 19.52
C LEU A 747 18.46 18.70 18.01
N LEU A 748 18.65 17.61 17.26
CA LEU A 748 18.46 17.60 15.81
C LEU A 748 16.99 17.79 15.43
N LEU A 749 16.07 17.11 16.12
CA LEU A 749 14.63 17.32 15.91
C LEU A 749 14.24 18.78 16.18
N ALA A 750 14.70 19.33 17.31
CA ALA A 750 14.45 20.72 17.67
C ALA A 750 15.08 21.70 16.68
N ALA A 751 16.33 21.48 16.27
CA ALA A 751 17.05 22.34 15.34
C ALA A 751 16.37 22.45 13.98
N VAL A 752 15.71 21.39 13.52
CA VAL A 752 14.97 21.41 12.24
C VAL A 752 13.55 21.95 12.41
N ALA A 753 12.87 21.65 13.52
CA ALA A 753 11.48 22.07 13.73
C ALA A 753 11.34 23.53 14.20
N VAL A 754 12.09 23.91 15.24
CA VAL A 754 11.89 25.16 16.00
C VAL A 754 12.10 26.43 15.18
N PRO A 755 13.08 26.54 14.25
CA PRO A 755 13.33 27.81 13.57
C PRO A 755 12.11 28.43 12.88
N THR A 756 11.26 27.62 12.25
CA THR A 756 10.00 28.07 11.64
C THR A 756 9.12 28.81 12.65
N TYR A 757 8.91 28.21 13.83
CA TYR A 757 8.07 28.77 14.89
C TYR A 757 8.75 29.93 15.62
N ALA A 758 10.08 29.90 15.74
CA ALA A 758 10.86 31.00 16.30
C ALA A 758 10.78 32.25 15.40
N ILE A 759 10.85 32.07 14.07
CA ILE A 759 10.66 33.16 13.10
C ILE A 759 9.24 33.72 13.20
N ALA A 760 8.22 32.86 13.29
CA ALA A 760 6.84 33.28 13.47
C ALA A 760 6.67 34.08 14.77
N TYR A 761 7.19 33.59 15.89
CA TYR A 761 7.14 34.28 17.18
C TYR A 761 7.88 35.63 17.14
N HIS A 762 9.09 35.67 16.59
CA HIS A 762 9.87 36.90 16.50
C HIS A 762 9.16 37.99 15.68
N LYS A 763 8.49 37.60 14.58
CA LYS A 763 7.80 38.55 13.69
C LYS A 763 6.41 38.94 14.15
N THR A 764 5.73 38.09 14.93
CA THR A 764 4.29 38.21 15.18
C THR A 764 3.89 38.05 16.64
N GLY A 765 4.81 37.78 17.57
CA GLY A 765 4.48 37.47 18.97
C GLY A 765 3.77 36.12 19.18
N ASN A 766 3.41 35.40 18.12
CA ASN A 766 2.71 34.11 18.18
C ASN A 766 3.49 33.06 17.37
N PRO A 767 3.97 31.94 17.98
CA PRO A 767 4.77 30.94 17.28
C PRO A 767 3.97 30.13 16.24
N ILE A 768 2.65 30.09 16.37
CA ILE A 768 1.72 29.34 15.49
C ILE A 768 0.77 30.28 14.76
N TYR A 769 1.23 31.51 14.50
CA TYR A 769 0.48 32.55 13.83
C TYR A 769 -0.14 32.07 12.49
N PRO A 770 -1.41 32.42 12.20
CA PRO A 770 -2.33 33.28 12.95
C PRO A 770 -3.27 32.50 13.91
N PHE A 771 -3.00 31.21 14.17
CA PHE A 771 -3.89 30.36 14.97
C PHE A 771 -3.73 30.59 16.49
N LEU A 772 -4.74 30.17 17.26
CA LEU A 772 -4.81 30.32 18.73
C LEU A 772 -4.55 31.75 19.23
N ASN A 773 -4.94 32.78 18.45
CA ASN A 773 -4.68 34.19 18.78
C ASN A 773 -5.37 34.67 20.07
N ARG A 774 -6.43 33.99 20.53
CA ARG A 774 -7.04 34.25 21.85
C ARG A 774 -6.19 33.79 23.03
N THR A 775 -5.32 32.80 22.84
CA THR A 775 -4.47 32.24 23.90
C THR A 775 -3.05 32.78 23.81
N ILE A 776 -2.51 32.90 22.59
CA ILE A 776 -1.18 33.44 22.32
C ILE A 776 -1.35 34.66 21.42
N HIS A 777 -1.45 35.83 22.05
CA HIS A 777 -1.79 37.07 21.37
C HIS A 777 -0.69 37.54 20.41
N SER A 778 -1.09 37.86 19.18
CA SER A 778 -0.26 38.62 18.24
C SER A 778 -0.60 40.11 18.32
N PRO A 779 0.38 41.03 18.36
CA PRO A 779 0.12 42.47 18.28
C PRO A 779 -0.34 42.91 16.87
N LEU A 780 -0.27 42.02 15.87
CA LEU A 780 -0.68 42.32 14.50
C LEU A 780 -2.18 42.11 14.26
N LEU A 781 -2.90 41.50 15.22
CA LEU A 781 -4.29 41.12 15.08
C LEU A 781 -5.10 41.54 16.31
N ASN A 782 -6.39 41.77 16.11
CA ASN A 782 -7.31 41.96 17.22
C ASN A 782 -7.35 40.67 18.10
N PRO A 783 -7.14 40.76 19.43
CA PRO A 783 -7.10 39.60 20.32
C PRO A 783 -8.33 38.69 20.28
N ALA A 784 -9.50 39.21 19.88
CA ALA A 784 -10.74 38.45 19.82
C ALA A 784 -10.87 37.53 18.59
N VAL A 785 -10.06 37.76 17.55
CA VAL A 785 -10.16 37.10 16.25
C VAL A 785 -9.59 35.69 16.30
N GLU A 786 -10.33 34.73 15.74
CA GLU A 786 -9.88 33.36 15.51
C GLU A 786 -10.16 32.96 14.06
N PHE A 787 -9.18 32.28 13.45
CA PHE A 787 -9.29 31.76 12.09
C PHE A 787 -9.67 30.28 12.14
N ASN A 788 -10.98 30.03 12.20
CA ASN A 788 -11.55 28.68 12.12
C ASN A 788 -12.47 28.60 10.90
N ASP A 789 -12.34 27.52 10.12
CA ASP A 789 -13.24 27.29 9.00
C ASP A 789 -14.60 26.81 9.49
N ALA A 790 -15.59 27.70 9.49
CA ALA A 790 -16.94 27.40 9.94
C ALA A 790 -17.68 26.38 9.06
N ARG A 791 -17.20 26.12 7.82
CA ARG A 791 -17.85 25.19 6.89
C ARG A 791 -17.79 23.74 7.36
N PHE A 792 -16.78 23.38 8.14
CA PHE A 792 -16.48 21.98 8.48
C PHE A 792 -16.67 21.64 9.97
N GLN A 793 -17.66 22.23 10.66
CA GLN A 793 -17.89 21.99 12.09
C GLN A 793 -18.62 20.66 12.40
N MET A 794 -18.09 19.52 11.92
CA MET A 794 -18.69 18.23 12.19
C MET A 794 -18.27 17.68 13.57
N PRO A 795 -19.21 17.35 14.48
CA PRO A 795 -18.86 16.74 15.76
C PRO A 795 -18.33 15.32 15.57
N LEU A 796 -17.32 14.94 16.33
CA LEU A 796 -16.79 13.58 16.34
C LEU A 796 -17.72 12.65 17.14
N ASP A 797 -18.54 11.89 16.42
CA ASP A 797 -19.46 10.88 16.98
C ASP A 797 -19.26 9.49 16.32
N TRP A 798 -20.01 8.48 16.77
CA TRP A 798 -19.93 7.10 16.22
C TRP A 798 -20.31 7.00 14.73
N SER A 799 -21.03 7.99 14.19
CA SER A 799 -21.39 8.06 12.77
C SER A 799 -20.31 8.75 11.93
N THR A 800 -19.26 9.31 12.53
CA THR A 800 -18.17 10.00 11.81
C THR A 800 -17.61 9.16 10.66
N PRO A 801 -17.24 7.88 10.81
CA PRO A 801 -16.70 7.10 9.69
C PRO A 801 -17.69 6.96 8.53
N TYR A 802 -18.99 6.82 8.84
CA TYR A 802 -20.06 6.78 7.85
C TYR A 802 -20.18 8.13 7.12
N ARG A 803 -20.22 9.25 7.86
CA ARG A 803 -20.32 10.59 7.27
C ARG A 803 -19.09 10.94 6.45
N LEU A 804 -17.88 10.60 6.90
CA LEU A 804 -16.67 10.80 6.11
C LEU A 804 -16.75 10.04 4.78
N THR A 805 -17.30 8.83 4.78
CA THR A 805 -17.39 7.97 3.57
C THR A 805 -18.48 8.43 2.61
N PHE A 806 -19.69 8.71 3.11
CA PHE A 806 -20.88 8.94 2.29
C PHE A 806 -21.37 10.38 2.26
N GLN A 807 -20.90 11.24 3.15
CA GLN A 807 -21.26 12.67 3.28
C GLN A 807 -20.00 13.52 3.41
N SER A 808 -18.98 13.19 2.61
CA SER A 808 -17.65 13.78 2.69
C SER A 808 -17.68 15.30 2.56
N ASN A 809 -18.62 15.86 1.80
CA ASN A 809 -18.74 17.32 1.59
C ASN A 809 -18.92 18.13 2.90
N ARG A 810 -19.36 17.48 3.99
CA ARG A 810 -19.53 18.11 5.31
C ARG A 810 -18.22 18.33 6.06
N ALA A 811 -17.16 17.65 5.65
CA ALA A 811 -15.84 17.69 6.29
C ALA A 811 -14.71 17.88 5.26
N PHE A 812 -15.02 18.17 4.00
CA PHE A 812 -14.05 18.25 2.93
C PHE A 812 -14.57 19.13 1.79
N GLU A 813 -13.67 19.88 1.16
CA GLU A 813 -13.91 20.75 0.00
C GLU A 813 -14.03 19.96 -1.31
N GLY A 814 -14.94 18.99 -1.30
CA GLY A 814 -15.26 18.15 -2.44
C GLY A 814 -16.69 17.64 -2.37
N GLN A 815 -16.97 16.60 -3.14
CA GLN A 815 -18.28 15.96 -3.23
C GLN A 815 -18.30 14.67 -2.40
N ASP A 816 -19.48 14.09 -2.21
CA ASP A 816 -19.62 12.91 -1.38
C ASP A 816 -18.95 11.68 -2.04
N GLY A 817 -18.25 10.88 -1.23
CA GLY A 817 -17.39 9.78 -1.69
C GLY A 817 -15.90 10.13 -1.71
N SER A 818 -15.52 11.38 -1.43
CA SER A 818 -14.12 11.86 -1.51
C SER A 818 -13.14 11.12 -0.58
N PHE A 819 -13.62 10.63 0.56
CA PHE A 819 -12.79 9.95 1.57
C PHE A 819 -12.39 8.52 1.16
N GLY A 820 -13.10 7.93 0.21
CA GLY A 820 -12.93 6.54 -0.23
C GLY A 820 -13.69 5.53 0.64
N PHE A 821 -14.14 4.45 0.00
CA PHE A 821 -15.08 3.49 0.58
C PHE A 821 -14.42 2.44 1.47
N GLN A 822 -13.14 2.15 1.22
CA GLN A 822 -12.39 1.10 1.89
C GLN A 822 -12.13 1.37 3.38
N TYR A 823 -12.03 2.64 3.79
CA TYR A 823 -11.61 2.97 5.16
C TYR A 823 -12.70 2.70 6.20
N LEU A 824 -13.98 2.76 5.82
CA LEU A 824 -15.11 2.44 6.70
C LEU A 824 -15.04 1.00 7.23
N VAL A 825 -14.67 0.06 6.36
CA VAL A 825 -14.56 -1.36 6.70
C VAL A 825 -13.17 -1.71 7.19
N LEU A 826 -12.12 -1.25 6.50
CA LEU A 826 -10.77 -1.73 6.74
C LEU A 826 -10.12 -1.14 7.98
N ALA A 827 -10.46 0.09 8.39
CA ALA A 827 -9.86 0.68 9.59
C ALA A 827 -10.28 -0.07 10.89
N PRO A 828 -11.57 -0.36 11.13
CA PRO A 828 -11.98 -1.19 12.27
C PRO A 828 -11.43 -2.62 12.21
N LEU A 829 -11.36 -3.22 11.02
CA LEU A 829 -10.79 -4.57 10.88
C LEU A 829 -9.29 -4.58 11.17
N ALA A 830 -8.54 -3.58 10.69
CA ALA A 830 -7.11 -3.45 10.98
C ALA A 830 -6.86 -3.33 12.50
N LEU A 831 -7.72 -2.61 13.23
CA LEU A 831 -7.69 -2.55 14.69
C LEU A 831 -7.90 -3.90 15.35
N LEU A 832 -8.95 -4.62 14.94
CA LEU A 832 -9.19 -5.98 15.44
C LEU A 832 -7.97 -6.86 15.16
N GLY A 833 -7.39 -6.75 13.97
CA GLY A 833 -6.18 -7.47 13.56
C GLY A 833 -4.99 -7.26 14.49
N LEU A 834 -4.87 -6.10 15.14
CA LEU A 834 -3.81 -5.87 16.13
C LEU A 834 -3.92 -6.79 17.33
N LEU A 835 -5.09 -7.32 17.68
CA LEU A 835 -5.24 -8.26 18.80
C LEU A 835 -4.51 -9.59 18.57
N VAL A 836 -4.21 -9.94 17.31
CA VAL A 836 -3.62 -11.24 16.97
C VAL A 836 -2.33 -11.12 16.14
N ALA A 837 -2.13 -10.00 15.46
CA ALA A 837 -0.92 -9.69 14.70
C ALA A 837 -0.13 -8.53 15.32
N VAL A 838 0.14 -8.60 16.63
CA VAL A 838 0.92 -7.57 17.37
C VAL A 838 2.38 -7.57 16.92
N ARG A 839 2.66 -6.91 15.79
CA ARG A 839 4.02 -6.51 15.42
C ARG A 839 4.17 -5.03 15.63
N ARG A 840 5.31 -4.61 16.22
CA ARG A 840 5.54 -3.20 16.57
C ARG A 840 5.39 -2.22 15.40
N PRO A 841 5.84 -2.54 14.17
CA PRO A 841 5.59 -1.65 13.04
C PRO A 841 4.09 -1.48 12.72
N ALA A 842 3.30 -2.56 12.83
CA ALA A 842 1.85 -2.51 12.63
C ALA A 842 1.13 -1.76 13.76
N ALA A 843 1.50 -2.02 15.02
CA ALA A 843 0.92 -1.37 16.18
C ALA A 843 1.24 0.14 16.21
N SER A 844 2.50 0.51 15.98
CA SER A 844 2.90 1.93 15.91
C SER A 844 2.22 2.67 14.75
N ALA A 845 2.16 2.08 13.55
CA ALA A 845 1.42 2.67 12.43
C ALA A 845 -0.06 2.87 12.75
N ALA A 846 -0.72 1.90 13.39
CA ALA A 846 -2.12 2.01 13.76
C ALA A 846 -2.39 3.11 14.79
N VAL A 847 -1.56 3.21 15.83
CA VAL A 847 -1.69 4.25 16.86
C VAL A 847 -1.49 5.64 16.25
N LEU A 848 -0.47 5.82 15.41
CA LEU A 848 -0.26 7.10 14.74
C LEU A 848 -1.40 7.44 13.78
N ALA A 849 -1.87 6.48 13.01
CA ALA A 849 -2.91 6.74 12.03
C ALA A 849 -4.24 7.12 12.70
N LEU A 850 -4.68 6.33 13.68
CA LEU A 850 -5.97 6.53 14.33
C LEU A 850 -5.93 7.62 15.39
N GLY A 851 -4.88 7.65 16.22
CA GLY A 851 -4.67 8.74 17.18
C GLY A 851 -4.50 10.07 16.45
N GLY A 852 -3.74 10.08 15.35
CA GLY A 852 -3.59 11.23 14.48
C GLY A 852 -4.93 11.66 13.88
N ALA A 853 -5.72 10.72 13.37
CA ALA A 853 -7.03 11.02 12.80
C ALA A 853 -8.01 11.60 13.82
N VAL A 854 -8.07 11.02 15.03
CA VAL A 854 -8.94 11.51 16.11
C VAL A 854 -8.53 12.92 16.53
N ILE A 855 -7.24 13.15 16.80
CA ILE A 855 -6.75 14.47 17.24
C ILE A 855 -6.99 15.52 16.15
N ILE A 856 -6.68 15.20 14.89
CA ILE A 856 -6.92 16.11 13.77
C ILE A 856 -8.41 16.41 13.62
N MET A 857 -9.30 15.43 13.72
CA MET A 857 -10.74 15.69 13.64
C MET A 857 -11.28 16.50 14.82
N LEU A 858 -10.68 16.38 16.01
CA LEU A 858 -11.06 17.18 17.17
C LEU A 858 -10.59 18.64 17.09
N THR A 859 -9.45 18.90 16.44
CA THR A 859 -8.88 20.25 16.35
C THR A 859 -9.22 20.97 15.05
N THR A 860 -9.18 20.26 13.93
CA THR A 860 -9.42 20.75 12.57
C THR A 860 -10.20 19.69 11.79
N PRO A 861 -11.54 19.62 11.92
CA PRO A 861 -12.44 18.61 11.33
C PRO A 861 -12.51 18.64 9.79
N ASN A 862 -11.36 18.52 9.12
CA ASN A 862 -11.22 18.46 7.68
C ASN A 862 -10.57 17.13 7.26
N ALA A 863 -11.27 16.35 6.43
CA ALA A 863 -10.86 15.02 5.99
C ALA A 863 -9.57 15.03 5.14
N ARG A 864 -9.24 16.15 4.48
CA ARG A 864 -7.96 16.34 3.74
C ARG A 864 -6.76 16.08 4.63
N TYR A 865 -6.83 16.52 5.89
CA TYR A 865 -5.73 16.37 6.85
C TYR A 865 -5.57 14.93 7.37
N LEU A 866 -6.52 14.03 7.07
CA LEU A 866 -6.41 12.60 7.35
C LEU A 866 -5.56 11.85 6.32
N TYR A 867 -5.12 12.49 5.24
CA TYR A 867 -4.35 11.89 4.14
C TYR A 867 -3.15 11.04 4.62
N THR A 868 -2.37 11.56 5.57
CA THR A 868 -1.21 10.85 6.13
C THR A 868 -1.64 9.63 6.96
N SER A 869 -2.72 9.75 7.75
CA SER A 869 -3.30 8.64 8.50
C SER A 869 -3.79 7.53 7.58
N MET A 870 -4.42 7.89 6.45
CA MET A 870 -4.94 6.95 5.46
C MET A 870 -3.84 6.07 4.85
N ALA A 871 -2.65 6.64 4.61
CA ALA A 871 -1.49 5.89 4.14
C ALA A 871 -0.93 4.93 5.23
N LEU A 872 -0.83 5.41 6.47
CA LEU A 872 -0.33 4.63 7.60
C LEU A 872 -1.25 3.44 7.96
N LEU A 873 -2.57 3.57 7.79
CA LEU A 873 -3.55 2.49 8.03
C LEU A 873 -3.33 1.24 7.17
N LEU A 874 -2.65 1.36 6.02
CA LEU A 874 -2.37 0.20 5.17
C LEU A 874 -1.38 -0.79 5.80
N VAL A 875 -0.53 -0.33 6.72
CA VAL A 875 0.47 -1.16 7.41
C VAL A 875 -0.18 -2.20 8.35
N PRO A 876 -1.04 -1.82 9.31
CA PRO A 876 -1.75 -2.81 10.14
C PRO A 876 -2.73 -3.66 9.33
N LEU A 877 -3.34 -3.10 8.27
CA LEU A 877 -4.17 -3.88 7.34
C LEU A 877 -3.37 -5.00 6.66
N ALA A 878 -2.14 -4.74 6.23
CA ALA A 878 -1.26 -5.76 5.65
C ALA A 878 -0.93 -6.87 6.66
N ALA A 879 -0.70 -6.52 7.92
CA ALA A 879 -0.48 -7.49 8.99
C ALA A 879 -1.71 -8.37 9.23
N LEU A 880 -2.92 -7.80 9.24
CA LEU A 880 -4.18 -8.54 9.32
C LEU A 880 -4.34 -9.51 8.14
N LEU A 881 -4.13 -9.04 6.90
CA LEU A 881 -4.24 -9.87 5.70
C LEU A 881 -3.27 -11.06 5.74
N ALA A 882 -2.04 -10.84 6.20
CA ALA A 882 -1.07 -11.92 6.36
C ALA A 882 -1.52 -12.94 7.41
N TRP A 883 -2.05 -12.48 8.55
CA TRP A 883 -2.60 -13.37 9.57
C TRP A 883 -3.79 -14.18 9.04
N LEU A 884 -4.73 -13.54 8.33
CA LEU A 884 -5.88 -14.20 7.72
C LEU A 884 -5.46 -15.20 6.64
N LYS A 885 -4.41 -14.92 5.86
CA LYS A 885 -3.91 -15.85 4.84
C LYS A 885 -3.48 -17.19 5.47
N SER A 886 -2.82 -17.15 6.63
CA SER A 886 -2.37 -18.35 7.34
C SER A 886 -3.49 -19.07 8.09
N ASN A 887 -4.45 -18.32 8.66
CA ASN A 887 -5.46 -18.89 9.56
C ASN A 887 -6.84 -19.15 8.91
N GLN A 888 -7.25 -18.30 7.95
CA GLN A 888 -8.58 -18.31 7.31
C GLN A 888 -8.52 -17.85 5.85
N ARG A 889 -8.14 -18.77 4.96
CA ARG A 889 -7.97 -18.47 3.52
C ARG A 889 -9.23 -17.93 2.83
N TRP A 890 -10.42 -18.36 3.25
CA TRP A 890 -11.68 -17.83 2.70
C TRP A 890 -11.85 -16.35 3.03
N MET A 891 -11.73 -15.95 4.30
CA MET A 891 -11.85 -14.55 4.71
C MET A 891 -10.79 -13.67 4.05
N TYR A 892 -9.55 -14.16 3.95
CA TYR A 892 -8.50 -13.49 3.19
C TYR A 892 -8.92 -13.22 1.74
N ARG A 893 -9.46 -14.23 1.03
CA ARG A 893 -9.93 -14.06 -0.36
C ARG A 893 -11.09 -13.06 -0.47
N THR A 894 -12.02 -13.11 0.49
CA THR A 894 -13.15 -12.16 0.55
C THR A 894 -12.67 -10.72 0.71
N LEU A 895 -11.72 -10.47 1.62
CA LEU A 895 -11.16 -9.12 1.81
C LEU A 895 -10.35 -8.65 0.60
N ILE A 896 -9.62 -9.55 -0.08
CA ILE A 896 -8.93 -9.19 -1.33
C ILE A 896 -9.95 -8.82 -2.41
N PHE A 897 -11.04 -9.57 -2.56
CA PHE A 897 -12.11 -9.22 -3.50
C PHE A 897 -12.75 -7.87 -3.17
N TYR A 898 -13.07 -7.65 -1.89
CA TYR A 898 -13.57 -6.36 -1.40
C TYR A 898 -12.60 -5.21 -1.74
N LEU A 899 -11.30 -5.37 -1.48
CA LEU A 899 -10.29 -4.37 -1.80
C LEU A 899 -10.26 -4.03 -3.30
N VAL A 900 -10.37 -5.04 -4.17
CA VAL A 900 -10.45 -4.82 -5.62
C VAL A 900 -11.73 -4.05 -5.99
N ALA A 901 -12.88 -4.43 -5.44
CA ALA A 901 -14.15 -3.76 -5.70
C ALA A 901 -14.14 -2.31 -5.20
N ALA A 902 -13.69 -2.06 -3.97
CA ALA A 902 -13.55 -0.73 -3.40
C ALA A 902 -12.55 0.13 -4.18
N THR A 903 -11.45 -0.44 -4.68
CA THR A 903 -10.50 0.27 -5.55
C THR A 903 -11.15 0.69 -6.87
N GLY A 904 -11.97 -0.18 -7.48
CA GLY A 904 -12.73 0.15 -8.69
C GLY A 904 -13.78 1.23 -8.45
N LEU A 905 -14.50 1.16 -7.33
CA LEU A 905 -15.48 2.17 -6.95
C LEU A 905 -14.82 3.52 -6.67
N ASN A 906 -13.72 3.55 -5.92
CA ASN A 906 -12.91 4.74 -5.71
C ASN A 906 -12.40 5.33 -7.02
N ALA A 907 -11.95 4.49 -7.97
CA ALA A 907 -11.49 4.93 -9.29
C ALA A 907 -12.60 5.67 -10.07
N TYR A 908 -13.86 5.23 -9.94
CA TYR A 908 -15.01 5.94 -10.51
C TYR A 908 -15.29 7.27 -9.80
N PHE A 909 -15.12 7.31 -8.47
CA PHE A 909 -15.35 8.52 -7.66
C PHE A 909 -14.14 9.47 -7.59
N LEU A 910 -13.07 9.21 -8.33
CA LEU A 910 -11.88 10.08 -8.38
C LEU A 910 -12.24 11.58 -8.51
N PRO A 911 -13.07 12.01 -9.48
CA PRO A 911 -13.48 13.42 -9.62
C PRO A 911 -14.20 14.04 -8.42
N SER A 912 -14.77 13.22 -7.53
CA SER A 912 -15.45 13.72 -6.33
C SER A 912 -14.50 14.49 -5.41
N SER A 913 -13.18 14.31 -5.58
CA SER A 913 -12.11 14.97 -4.81
C SER A 913 -12.15 16.50 -4.79
N SER A 914 -12.94 17.14 -5.64
CA SER A 914 -13.10 18.60 -5.69
C SER A 914 -14.44 18.99 -6.32
N TYR A 915 -14.77 20.28 -6.32
CA TYR A 915 -15.92 20.80 -7.05
C TYR A 915 -15.68 20.97 -8.56
N TYR A 916 -14.41 21.02 -9.01
CA TYR A 916 -14.04 21.52 -10.34
C TYR A 916 -13.46 20.44 -11.27
N HIS A 917 -12.97 19.31 -10.75
CA HIS A 917 -12.30 18.25 -11.54
C HIS A 917 -13.25 17.24 -12.21
N LYS A 918 -14.32 17.73 -12.86
CA LYS A 918 -15.33 16.86 -13.51
C LYS A 918 -14.89 16.30 -14.88
N ASP A 919 -13.81 16.83 -15.45
CA ASP A 919 -13.20 16.36 -16.69
C ASP A 919 -11.87 15.62 -16.41
N PHE A 920 -11.80 14.34 -16.79
CA PHE A 920 -10.70 13.41 -16.49
C PHE A 920 -9.32 14.02 -16.85
N CYS A 921 -9.17 14.44 -18.09
CA CYS A 921 -7.96 15.04 -18.64
C CYS A 921 -8.33 16.07 -19.71
N LEU A 922 -7.38 16.92 -20.12
CA LEU A 922 -7.59 17.89 -21.20
C LEU A 922 -7.96 17.20 -22.51
N ARG A 923 -8.63 17.91 -23.43
CA ARG A 923 -9.01 17.34 -24.74
C ARG A 923 -7.77 16.89 -25.53
N LEU A 924 -6.72 17.70 -25.45
CA LEU A 924 -5.40 17.44 -26.01
C LEU A 924 -4.36 17.58 -24.87
N PRO A 925 -4.10 16.51 -24.07
CA PRO A 925 -3.24 16.56 -22.87
C PRO A 925 -1.79 17.03 -23.11
N PHE A 926 -1.35 16.98 -24.36
CA PHE A 926 0.00 17.32 -24.78
C PHE A 926 0.06 18.62 -25.60
N SER A 927 -1.08 19.30 -25.80
CA SER A 927 -1.14 20.57 -26.51
C SER A 927 -0.94 21.73 -25.53
N GLN A 928 -0.02 22.65 -25.86
CA GLN A 928 0.13 23.88 -25.08
C GLN A 928 -1.05 24.84 -25.26
N ALA A 929 -1.61 24.94 -26.47
CA ALA A 929 -2.79 25.77 -26.72
C ALA A 929 -3.99 25.32 -25.87
N GLU A 930 -4.16 24.01 -25.69
CA GLU A 930 -5.23 23.46 -24.84
C GLU A 930 -5.01 23.79 -23.35
N LYS A 931 -3.77 23.76 -22.87
CA LYS A 931 -3.44 24.13 -21.49
C LYS A 931 -3.71 25.61 -21.22
N GLU A 932 -3.35 26.48 -22.15
CA GLU A 932 -3.66 27.90 -22.07
C GLU A 932 -5.17 28.15 -22.08
N SER A 933 -5.92 27.45 -22.94
CA SER A 933 -7.39 27.51 -22.94
C SER A 933 -7.99 27.05 -21.61
N TYR A 934 -7.50 25.93 -21.05
CA TYR A 934 -7.95 25.44 -19.74
C TYR A 934 -7.63 26.42 -18.62
N LYS A 935 -6.43 27.01 -18.60
CA LYS A 935 -6.06 28.02 -17.61
C LYS A 935 -6.99 29.23 -17.68
N LYS A 936 -7.32 29.69 -18.88
CA LYS A 936 -8.24 30.80 -19.11
C LYS A 936 -9.66 30.51 -18.64
N GLU A 937 -10.14 29.29 -18.82
CA GLU A 937 -11.48 28.87 -18.40
C GLU A 937 -11.57 28.60 -16.89
N ALA A 938 -10.59 27.88 -16.33
CA ALA A 938 -10.63 27.41 -14.95
C ALA A 938 -10.02 28.40 -13.93
N ALA A 939 -9.16 29.32 -14.36
CA ALA A 939 -8.55 30.34 -13.52
C ALA A 939 -8.33 31.65 -14.28
N PRO A 940 -9.41 32.32 -14.76
CA PRO A 940 -9.32 33.54 -15.58
C PRO A 940 -8.53 34.67 -14.90
N ILE A 941 -8.52 34.72 -13.57
CA ILE A 941 -7.75 35.70 -12.80
C ILE A 941 -6.26 35.68 -13.13
N ARG A 942 -5.70 34.52 -13.49
CA ARG A 942 -4.27 34.40 -13.85
C ARG A 942 -3.93 35.19 -15.11
N ASP A 943 -4.84 35.25 -16.08
CA ASP A 943 -4.65 36.04 -17.29
C ASP A 943 -4.77 37.53 -16.99
N VAL A 944 -5.69 37.92 -16.11
CA VAL A 944 -5.85 39.31 -15.66
C VAL A 944 -4.61 39.78 -14.89
N ILE A 945 -4.10 38.97 -13.97
CA ILE A 945 -2.86 39.22 -13.22
C ILE A 945 -1.66 39.31 -14.18
N ALA A 946 -1.51 38.36 -15.11
CA ALA A 946 -0.40 38.37 -16.06
C ALA A 946 -0.45 39.59 -17.00
N TRP A 947 -1.65 40.07 -17.33
CA TRP A 947 -1.82 41.30 -18.10
C TRP A 947 -1.47 42.52 -17.26
N TYR A 948 -1.98 42.60 -16.02
CA TYR A 948 -1.68 43.67 -15.07
C TYR A 948 -0.17 43.80 -14.82
N ASP A 949 0.50 42.70 -14.48
CA ASP A 949 1.92 42.68 -14.14
C ASP A 949 2.80 43.11 -15.33
N ARG A 950 2.34 42.88 -16.57
CA ARG A 950 3.05 43.30 -17.79
C ARG A 950 2.90 44.79 -18.09
N HIS A 951 1.73 45.38 -17.83
CA HIS A 951 1.42 46.75 -18.25
C HIS A 951 1.56 47.76 -17.10
N HIS A 952 1.31 47.34 -15.86
CA HIS A 952 1.24 48.19 -14.67
C HIS A 952 2.04 47.63 -13.47
N PRO A 953 3.29 47.14 -13.64
CA PRO A 953 4.04 46.42 -12.61
C PRO A 953 4.30 47.23 -11.33
N ASP A 954 4.50 48.55 -11.45
CA ASP A 954 4.85 49.44 -10.34
C ASP A 954 3.63 50.03 -9.61
N SER A 955 2.43 49.75 -10.11
CA SER A 955 1.19 50.27 -9.53
C SER A 955 0.70 49.39 -8.38
N THR A 956 -0.24 49.91 -7.59
CA THR A 956 -0.87 49.15 -6.51
C THR A 956 -2.26 48.67 -6.90
N VAL A 957 -2.53 47.38 -6.69
CA VAL A 957 -3.82 46.75 -7.03
C VAL A 957 -4.60 46.28 -5.80
N LEU A 958 -5.92 46.44 -5.82
CA LEU A 958 -6.84 45.83 -4.85
C LEU A 958 -7.62 44.68 -5.50
N LEU A 959 -7.54 43.49 -4.91
CA LEU A 959 -8.41 42.35 -5.22
C LEU A 959 -9.65 42.41 -4.33
N THR A 960 -10.84 42.45 -4.91
CA THR A 960 -12.06 42.84 -4.17
C THR A 960 -12.88 41.69 -3.58
N ASP A 961 -12.68 40.45 -4.03
CA ASP A 961 -13.34 39.24 -3.47
C ASP A 961 -12.61 37.95 -3.92
N ASP A 962 -11.28 38.01 -4.06
CA ASP A 962 -10.48 36.85 -4.49
C ASP A 962 -9.20 36.73 -3.65
N SER A 963 -8.69 35.51 -3.54
CA SER A 963 -7.48 35.16 -2.81
C SER A 963 -6.29 34.77 -3.70
N SER A 964 -6.52 34.64 -5.00
CA SER A 964 -5.58 34.13 -5.99
C SER A 964 -4.58 35.21 -6.40
N ILE A 965 -3.38 35.18 -5.81
CA ILE A 965 -2.33 36.19 -6.03
C ILE A 965 -1.13 35.67 -6.82
N ALA A 966 -1.16 34.42 -7.27
CA ALA A 966 -0.08 33.81 -8.03
C ALA A 966 0.21 34.60 -9.32
N GLY A 967 1.39 35.25 -9.35
CA GLY A 967 1.86 36.07 -10.46
C GLY A 967 1.86 37.57 -10.20
N LEU A 968 1.26 38.05 -9.09
CA LEU A 968 1.38 39.44 -8.69
C LEU A 968 2.77 39.69 -8.11
N THR A 969 3.55 40.55 -8.78
CA THR A 969 4.91 40.90 -8.33
C THR A 969 4.96 42.22 -7.55
N GLY A 970 4.07 43.17 -7.86
CA GLY A 970 3.97 44.49 -7.24
C GLY A 970 3.20 44.54 -5.90
N GLU A 971 2.94 45.75 -5.41
CA GLU A 971 2.17 45.99 -4.18
C GLU A 971 0.68 45.67 -4.39
N PHE A 972 0.08 44.93 -3.46
CA PHE A 972 -1.32 44.54 -3.55
C PHE A 972 -2.04 44.53 -2.20
N TYR A 973 -3.34 44.76 -2.29
CA TYR A 973 -4.30 44.62 -1.20
C TYR A 973 -5.37 43.59 -1.58
N MET A 974 -5.95 42.93 -0.58
CA MET A 974 -7.00 41.94 -0.79
C MET A 974 -8.14 42.14 0.20
N ASP A 975 -9.36 42.15 -0.29
CA ASP A 975 -10.55 41.97 0.54
C ASP A 975 -10.79 40.48 0.80
N HIS A 976 -9.88 39.89 1.58
CA HIS A 976 -9.93 38.46 1.91
C HIS A 976 -9.28 38.23 3.28
N TRP A 977 -9.66 37.15 3.97
CA TRP A 977 -9.12 36.84 5.30
C TRP A 977 -7.61 36.63 5.30
N HIS A 978 -7.00 36.29 4.15
CA HIS A 978 -5.54 36.22 3.98
C HIS A 978 -4.84 37.56 4.29
N GLN A 979 -5.55 38.68 4.15
CA GLN A 979 -5.15 40.00 4.63
C GLN A 979 -6.22 40.59 5.57
N TYR A 980 -6.48 39.92 6.70
CA TYR A 980 -7.51 40.34 7.65
C TYR A 980 -7.51 41.84 8.03
N PRO A 981 -6.36 42.51 8.28
CA PRO A 981 -6.36 43.96 8.55
C PRO A 981 -6.89 44.81 7.39
N THR A 982 -6.64 44.39 6.15
CA THR A 982 -7.16 45.03 4.93
C THR A 982 -8.67 44.86 4.85
N GLN A 983 -9.15 43.62 5.01
CA GLN A 983 -10.58 43.30 5.03
C GLN A 983 -11.32 44.09 6.14
N GLU A 984 -10.79 44.10 7.36
CA GLU A 984 -11.40 44.85 8.48
C GLU A 984 -11.44 46.36 8.21
N ALA A 985 -10.39 46.93 7.60
CA ALA A 985 -10.36 48.34 7.24
C ALA A 985 -11.39 48.68 6.15
N LEU A 986 -11.56 47.80 5.15
CA LEU A 986 -12.61 47.92 4.13
C LEU A 986 -14.00 47.85 4.77
N GLU A 987 -14.26 46.86 5.61
CA GLU A 987 -15.56 46.69 6.31
C GLU A 987 -15.91 47.90 7.19
N ARG A 988 -14.92 48.48 7.89
CA ARG A 988 -15.11 49.71 8.70
C ARG A 988 -15.38 50.95 7.84
N ALA A 989 -14.93 50.97 6.59
CA ALA A 989 -15.19 52.04 5.64
C ALA A 989 -16.60 51.95 5.02
N SER A 990 -17.63 52.08 5.87
CA SER A 990 -19.05 51.86 5.54
C SER A 990 -19.67 52.84 4.54
N THR A 991 -18.95 53.92 4.16
CA THR A 991 -19.42 54.92 3.18
C THR A 991 -18.41 55.09 2.06
N VAL A 992 -18.88 55.37 0.84
CA VAL A 992 -18.02 55.59 -0.34
C VAL A 992 -16.92 56.64 -0.10
N PRO A 993 -17.19 57.80 0.56
CA PRO A 993 -16.13 58.77 0.85
C PRO A 993 -15.06 58.28 1.85
N ASN A 994 -15.44 57.44 2.82
CA ASN A 994 -14.46 56.84 3.74
C ASN A 994 -13.60 55.81 3.03
N LEU A 995 -14.23 55.00 2.16
CA LEU A 995 -13.54 54.02 1.35
C LEU A 995 -12.55 54.69 0.38
N LEU A 996 -12.96 55.76 -0.32
CA LEU A 996 -12.05 56.51 -1.20
C LEU A 996 -10.82 57.06 -0.45
N ARG A 997 -11.01 57.61 0.76
CA ARG A 997 -9.89 58.07 1.60
C ARG A 997 -8.95 56.92 2.01
N LEU A 998 -9.51 55.75 2.29
CA LEU A 998 -8.74 54.55 2.61
C LEU A 998 -7.91 54.09 1.40
N LEU A 999 -8.53 53.99 0.23
CA LEU A 999 -7.87 53.61 -1.03
C LEU A 999 -6.79 54.62 -1.45
N GLU A 1000 -7.03 55.92 -1.27
CA GLU A 1000 -6.02 56.98 -1.45
C GLU A 1000 -4.83 56.79 -0.49
N SER A 1001 -5.10 56.41 0.76
CA SER A 1001 -4.04 56.18 1.75
C SER A 1001 -3.17 54.97 1.41
N TRP A 1002 -3.76 53.97 0.74
CA TRP A 1002 -3.09 52.78 0.23
C TRP A 1002 -2.51 52.96 -1.18
N LYS A 1003 -2.76 54.12 -1.81
CA LYS A 1003 -2.37 54.43 -3.19
C LYS A 1003 -2.87 53.38 -4.21
N VAL A 1004 -4.06 52.83 -4.01
CA VAL A 1004 -4.65 51.86 -4.95
C VAL A 1004 -4.92 52.53 -6.29
N GLU A 1005 -4.29 52.04 -7.34
CA GLU A 1005 -4.39 52.54 -8.72
C GLU A 1005 -5.21 51.62 -9.62
N TYR A 1006 -5.35 50.34 -9.26
CA TYR A 1006 -6.11 49.35 -10.04
C TYR A 1006 -6.97 48.45 -9.15
N PHE A 1007 -8.04 47.92 -9.73
CA PHE A 1007 -8.89 46.89 -9.13
C PHE A 1007 -8.89 45.65 -10.00
N ILE A 1008 -8.75 44.48 -9.37
CA ILE A 1008 -9.11 43.20 -9.97
C ILE A 1008 -10.40 42.75 -9.28
N ALA A 1009 -11.48 42.64 -10.05
CA ALA A 1009 -12.80 42.38 -9.53
C ALA A 1009 -13.62 41.45 -10.45
N HIS A 1010 -14.57 40.74 -9.87
CA HIS A 1010 -15.58 40.01 -10.62
C HIS A 1010 -16.63 40.97 -11.20
N LYS A 1011 -17.13 40.64 -12.39
CA LYS A 1011 -18.25 41.33 -13.03
C LYS A 1011 -19.49 41.17 -12.15
N PRO A 1012 -20.30 42.22 -11.94
CA PRO A 1012 -21.48 42.12 -11.09
C PRO A 1012 -22.45 41.05 -11.61
N ALA A 1013 -22.65 39.97 -10.85
CA ALA A 1013 -23.62 38.92 -11.16
C ALA A 1013 -24.91 39.09 -10.32
N PRO A 1014 -26.10 38.72 -10.84
CA PRO A 1014 -27.35 38.80 -10.08
C PRO A 1014 -27.31 37.95 -8.80
N GLY A 1015 -27.44 38.58 -7.63
CA GLY A 1015 -27.48 37.89 -6.33
C GLY A 1015 -26.14 37.84 -5.58
N GLU A 1016 -25.04 38.19 -6.23
CA GLU A 1016 -23.71 38.24 -5.62
C GLU A 1016 -23.52 39.58 -4.90
N LYS A 1017 -23.20 39.54 -3.60
CA LYS A 1017 -23.04 40.75 -2.79
C LYS A 1017 -21.56 40.98 -2.54
N THR A 1018 -20.90 41.77 -3.38
CA THR A 1018 -19.59 42.36 -3.05
C THR A 1018 -19.74 43.11 -1.73
N ARG A 1019 -18.96 42.71 -0.73
CA ARG A 1019 -18.89 43.40 0.56
C ARG A 1019 -17.58 44.19 0.60
N PRO A 1020 -17.53 45.32 1.32
CA PRO A 1020 -18.66 46.07 1.89
C PRO A 1020 -19.55 46.71 0.80
N PRO A 1021 -20.82 47.07 1.09
CA PRO A 1021 -21.71 47.72 0.11
C PRO A 1021 -21.16 49.02 -0.48
N SER A 1022 -20.29 49.72 0.25
CA SER A 1022 -19.56 50.89 -0.23
C SER A 1022 -18.58 50.54 -1.36
N LEU A 1023 -17.92 49.38 -1.31
CA LEU A 1023 -17.04 48.87 -2.35
C LEU A 1023 -17.83 48.44 -3.58
N ALA A 1024 -18.93 47.71 -3.39
CA ALA A 1024 -19.84 47.37 -4.49
C ALA A 1024 -20.34 48.62 -5.24
N ALA A 1025 -20.77 49.64 -4.48
CA ALA A 1025 -21.24 50.90 -5.05
C ALA A 1025 -20.14 51.68 -5.78
N LEU A 1026 -18.88 51.56 -5.34
CA LEU A 1026 -17.72 52.16 -6.00
C LEU A 1026 -17.43 51.46 -7.33
N LEU A 1027 -17.34 50.12 -7.33
CA LEU A 1027 -17.05 49.33 -8.54
C LEU A 1027 -18.14 49.54 -9.61
N MET A 1028 -19.41 49.50 -9.24
CA MET A 1028 -20.51 49.72 -10.20
C MET A 1028 -20.51 51.11 -10.84
N LYS A 1029 -19.98 52.13 -10.16
CA LYS A 1029 -20.08 53.54 -10.59
C LYS A 1029 -18.79 54.12 -11.14
N CYS A 1030 -17.64 53.53 -10.86
CA CYS A 1030 -16.34 54.20 -11.01
C CYS A 1030 -15.25 53.38 -11.70
N THR A 1031 -15.49 52.14 -12.13
CA THR A 1031 -14.48 51.33 -12.84
C THR A 1031 -14.98 50.97 -14.24
N VAL A 1032 -14.19 51.34 -15.26
CA VAL A 1032 -14.35 50.86 -16.64
C VAL A 1032 -13.30 49.76 -16.85
N PRO A 1033 -13.66 48.55 -17.31
CA PRO A 1033 -12.69 47.50 -17.60
C PRO A 1033 -11.66 47.94 -18.64
N GLU A 1034 -10.38 47.80 -18.31
CA GLU A 1034 -9.25 47.97 -19.24
C GLU A 1034 -8.85 46.63 -19.87
N TYR A 1035 -8.93 45.56 -19.09
CA TYR A 1035 -8.74 44.19 -19.56
C TYR A 1035 -9.75 43.27 -18.86
N GLU A 1036 -10.19 42.22 -19.56
CA GLU A 1036 -11.11 41.24 -19.01
C GLU A 1036 -10.79 39.82 -19.48
N SER A 1037 -10.99 38.86 -18.59
CA SER A 1037 -10.95 37.43 -18.91
C SER A 1037 -12.03 36.74 -18.11
N GLY A 1038 -12.93 36.02 -18.80
CA GLY A 1038 -14.10 35.40 -18.17
C GLY A 1038 -14.98 36.44 -17.47
N ASP A 1039 -15.28 36.16 -16.21
CA ASP A 1039 -16.04 37.00 -15.29
C ASP A 1039 -15.17 38.01 -14.51
N ILE A 1040 -13.85 38.05 -14.74
CA ILE A 1040 -12.93 38.92 -13.99
C ILE A 1040 -12.42 40.03 -14.90
N TYR A 1041 -12.33 41.24 -14.35
CA TYR A 1041 -11.79 42.40 -15.04
C TYR A 1041 -10.73 43.14 -14.22
N LEU A 1042 -9.80 43.77 -14.92
CA LEU A 1042 -8.92 44.80 -14.41
C LEU A 1042 -9.54 46.16 -14.76
N GLY A 1043 -9.74 46.99 -13.75
CA GLY A 1043 -10.22 48.37 -13.94
C GLY A 1043 -9.27 49.36 -13.27
N PRO A 1044 -8.82 50.42 -13.97
CA PRO A 1044 -8.08 51.49 -13.33
C PRO A 1044 -8.96 52.22 -12.32
N ALA A 1045 -8.35 52.64 -11.22
CA ALA A 1045 -8.88 53.61 -10.29
C ALA A 1045 -8.79 55.04 -10.88
N THR A 1046 -9.21 55.26 -12.14
CA THR A 1046 -8.96 56.53 -12.85
C THR A 1046 -9.97 57.66 -12.60
N SER A 1047 -9.42 58.84 -12.32
CA SER A 1047 -9.82 60.25 -12.58
C SER A 1047 -11.25 60.76 -12.37
N THR A 1048 -12.27 59.95 -12.08
CA THR A 1048 -13.66 60.39 -11.75
C THR A 1048 -13.92 60.60 -10.26
N TRP A 1049 -12.95 60.25 -9.40
CA TRP A 1049 -12.94 60.62 -7.99
C TRP A 1049 -13.20 62.13 -7.72
N PRO A 1050 -12.81 63.10 -8.59
CA PRO A 1050 -13.10 64.52 -8.40
C PRO A 1050 -14.59 64.88 -8.36
N ALA A 1051 -15.47 64.13 -9.06
CA ALA A 1051 -16.92 64.39 -9.02
C ALA A 1051 -17.49 64.18 -7.60
N TRP A 1052 -16.91 63.24 -6.84
CA TRP A 1052 -17.19 63.03 -5.42
C TRP A 1052 -16.32 63.88 -4.48
N ARG A 1053 -15.13 64.34 -4.90
CA ARG A 1053 -14.35 65.34 -4.13
C ARG A 1053 -15.11 66.65 -3.96
N ARG A 1054 -15.92 67.07 -4.94
CA ARG A 1054 -16.75 68.29 -4.83
C ARG A 1054 -17.89 68.15 -3.82
N THR A 1055 -18.48 66.96 -3.68
CA THR A 1055 -19.55 66.69 -2.68
C THR A 1055 -19.00 66.35 -1.29
N ALA A 1056 -17.82 65.74 -1.19
CA ALA A 1056 -17.16 65.49 0.10
C ALA A 1056 -16.52 66.76 0.72
N ALA A 1057 -16.04 67.69 -0.11
CA ALA A 1057 -15.53 68.99 0.36
C ALA A 1057 -16.59 69.88 1.04
N LEU A 1058 -17.88 69.58 0.85
CA LEU A 1058 -19.00 70.32 1.44
C LEU A 1058 -19.42 69.83 2.85
N ARG A 1059 -18.76 68.81 3.42
CA ARG A 1059 -19.03 68.35 4.81
C ARG A 1059 -17.74 68.25 5.61
N ARG A 1060 -17.23 69.40 6.07
CA ARG A 1060 -16.24 69.45 7.17
C ARG A 1060 -16.98 69.22 8.50
N THR A 1061 -16.67 68.12 9.17
CA THR A 1061 -16.87 67.94 10.63
C THR A 1061 -15.52 67.65 11.30
N PRO A 1062 -15.33 68.00 12.59
CA PRO A 1062 -14.03 68.31 13.15
C PRO A 1062 -13.16 67.10 13.51
N ARG A 1063 -11.85 67.35 13.58
CA ARG A 1063 -10.77 66.41 13.90
C ARG A 1063 -11.00 65.69 15.24
N LEU A 1064 -10.84 64.36 15.24
CA LEU A 1064 -10.58 63.56 16.44
C LEU A 1064 -9.06 63.50 16.73
N PRO A 1065 -8.64 63.41 17.99
CA PRO A 1065 -7.26 63.63 18.42
C PRO A 1065 -6.34 62.45 18.10
N ARG A 1066 -5.06 62.77 17.86
CA ARG A 1066 -3.95 61.82 17.69
C ARG A 1066 -3.69 61.10 19.01
N VAL A 1067 -3.55 59.77 18.96
CA VAL A 1067 -2.91 58.96 20.01
C VAL A 1067 -1.52 58.57 19.51
N PRO A 1068 -0.44 58.62 20.34
CA PRO A 1068 0.94 58.40 19.90
C PRO A 1068 1.26 56.91 19.72
N TRP A 1069 2.20 56.65 18.82
CA TRP A 1069 2.74 55.36 18.38
C TRP A 1069 3.39 54.52 19.47
#